data_AF-A0A545BIG1-F1
#
_entry.id   AF-A0A545BIG1-F1
#
_cell.length_a   1.000
_cell.length_b   1.000
_cell.length_c   1.000
_cell.angle_alpha   90.00
_cell.angle_beta   90.00
_cell.angle_gamma   90.00
#
_symmetry.space_group_name_H-M   'P 1'
#
loop_
_entity.id
_entity.type
_entity.pdbx_description
1 polymer ?
#
loop_
_entity_poly.entity_id
_entity_poly.type
_entity_poly.pdbx_seq_one_letter_code
_entity_poly.pdbx_strand_id
1 'polypeptide(L)'
;MTQPLTATTERIARLPRIALVGVHGFGERHLDNLGRLSANGVLELVAVADPLPPADGTLGPEVKVFASLDELLAAGTKADVVIVSTPIQTHAPLALAALNAGANVYLEKPPVASMAQFEELMEAAASAGRLVQVGFQSLGSEALPEIEAVVASGEIGDVRGISATGLWLRNKAYFKRSRWAGKRGLNGTDVVDGVATNALAHAVATGLRLAGARTVADVDSVETDLYRANHTESDDTSVVRVRITGSTVLTCALTLCAPVQSAPSVTIDGTLGQLTLFYTEDRVEVTTPQGTRTETFGRTDLLENLLAARTEQDLLSPLSGSGAYVSVLEAIRTADAPRLIHPEFITWEGEGDAAHPVVHGIESLIRRAALGQATFAELETPWAASPKPAFTVDGVPVATVQDGSAVRPTSSPRPYLHPVRTLAGTVVTDHVPEDHVWHLGAGVALQDVDGINFWGGRTYTRDAGAYVWRKDHGRIVTESAEHSEGHRREQLSWIGPDGTPVLREQREWRWSAVGHSTWKLTLDFTLDSATGRPVLLGSPGSNGRPQGGYGGFFWRLPKVGDATIWTPDARGEDAVHGTVAPWLAWSGTFDAGTATATPVTGVPGLGRPATLVFLASPQAPDPWFVRHSGYPGVGLSLAWDTPVTAEPGKPVHRTVTVLITDGFLATQDIEQLITTLGEPA
;
A
#
# COMPACT_ATOMS: atom_id res chain seq x y z
N MET A 1 -77.34 -27.42 10.81
CA MET A 1 -76.87 -26.66 9.64
C MET A 1 -75.42 -26.32 9.87
N THR A 2 -74.53 -27.13 9.31
CA THR A 2 -73.07 -26.92 9.30
C THR A 2 -72.72 -26.11 8.07
N GLN A 3 -72.27 -24.87 8.24
CA GLN A 3 -71.60 -24.12 7.17
C GLN A 3 -70.14 -24.61 7.06
N PRO A 4 -69.62 -24.84 5.84
CA PRO A 4 -68.23 -25.22 5.67
C PRO A 4 -67.32 -23.99 5.74
N LEU A 5 -66.17 -24.18 6.39
CA LEU A 5 -65.01 -23.28 6.37
C LEU A 5 -64.54 -23.10 4.92
N THR A 6 -64.51 -21.86 4.46
CA THR A 6 -63.89 -21.44 3.20
C THR A 6 -62.40 -21.76 3.24
N ALA A 7 -61.94 -22.62 2.33
CA ALA A 7 -60.54 -22.87 2.07
C ALA A 7 -59.89 -21.59 1.51
N THR A 8 -58.92 -21.05 2.25
CA THR A 8 -57.99 -20.03 1.76
C THR A 8 -57.17 -20.65 0.63
N THR A 9 -57.35 -20.15 -0.59
CA THR A 9 -56.54 -20.52 -1.75
C THR A 9 -55.10 -20.03 -1.50
N GLU A 10 -54.18 -20.95 -1.24
CA GLU A 10 -52.74 -20.67 -1.34
C GLU A 10 -52.46 -20.23 -2.78
N ARG A 11 -52.27 -18.92 -2.96
CA ARG A 11 -51.88 -18.35 -4.24
C ARG A 11 -50.43 -18.78 -4.46
N ILE A 12 -50.20 -19.81 -5.28
CA ILE A 12 -48.86 -20.23 -5.71
C ILE A 12 -48.13 -18.97 -6.18
N ALA A 13 -47.08 -18.58 -5.48
CA ALA A 13 -46.31 -17.40 -5.84
C ALA A 13 -45.69 -17.66 -7.22
N ARG A 14 -45.97 -16.78 -8.19
CA ARG A 14 -45.32 -16.87 -9.50
C ARG A 14 -43.82 -16.71 -9.33
N LEU A 15 -43.04 -17.46 -10.12
CA LEU A 15 -41.59 -17.30 -10.12
C LEU A 15 -41.18 -15.87 -10.51
N PRO A 16 -40.12 -15.32 -9.91
CA PRO A 16 -39.52 -14.07 -10.34
C PRO A 16 -39.05 -14.17 -11.80
N ARG A 17 -39.43 -13.18 -12.60
CA ARG A 17 -39.10 -13.11 -14.03
C ARG A 17 -37.85 -12.26 -14.23
N ILE A 18 -36.84 -12.80 -14.88
CA ILE A 18 -35.53 -12.15 -15.04
C ILE A 18 -35.27 -11.81 -16.50
N ALA A 19 -34.71 -10.63 -16.75
CA ALA A 19 -34.11 -10.28 -18.02
C ALA A 19 -32.60 -10.03 -17.86
N LEU A 20 -31.79 -10.51 -18.80
CA LEU A 20 -30.34 -10.25 -18.82
C LEU A 20 -29.98 -9.33 -19.98
N VAL A 21 -29.30 -8.22 -19.69
CA VAL A 21 -28.77 -7.28 -20.67
C VAL A 21 -27.25 -7.42 -20.70
N GLY A 22 -26.71 -7.80 -21.86
CA GLY A 22 -25.31 -8.19 -22.02
C GLY A 22 -25.10 -9.68 -21.73
N VAL A 23 -24.98 -10.50 -22.78
CA VAL A 23 -24.90 -11.97 -22.68
C VAL A 23 -23.51 -12.55 -22.90
N HIS A 24 -22.55 -11.72 -23.30
CA HIS A 24 -21.17 -12.13 -23.57
C HIS A 24 -20.23 -11.79 -22.42
N GLY A 25 -19.06 -12.42 -22.38
CA GLY A 25 -18.05 -12.14 -21.36
C GLY A 25 -18.52 -12.53 -19.97
N PHE A 26 -18.75 -11.57 -19.06
CA PHE A 26 -19.30 -11.91 -17.73
C PHE A 26 -20.79 -12.27 -17.78
N GLY A 27 -21.51 -11.85 -18.83
CA GLY A 27 -22.90 -12.23 -19.07
C GLY A 27 -23.09 -13.74 -19.22
N GLU A 28 -22.08 -14.47 -19.70
CA GLU A 28 -22.08 -15.93 -19.80
C GLU A 28 -22.17 -16.59 -18.42
N ARG A 29 -21.49 -16.02 -17.41
CA ARG A 29 -21.60 -16.52 -16.03
C ARG A 29 -22.97 -16.26 -15.43
N HIS A 30 -23.59 -15.13 -15.78
CA HIS A 30 -24.98 -14.87 -15.41
C HIS A 30 -25.92 -15.86 -16.09
N LEU A 31 -25.73 -16.19 -17.38
CA LEU A 31 -26.52 -17.23 -18.06
C LEU A 31 -26.39 -18.59 -17.40
N ASP A 32 -25.17 -19.03 -17.06
CA ASP A 32 -24.94 -20.28 -16.35
C ASP A 32 -25.68 -20.30 -15.00
N ASN A 33 -25.59 -19.20 -14.25
CA ASN A 33 -26.26 -19.08 -12.95
C ASN A 33 -27.80 -19.05 -13.09
N LEU A 34 -28.31 -18.30 -14.06
CA LEU A 34 -29.74 -18.26 -14.38
C LEU A 34 -30.25 -19.63 -14.82
N GLY A 35 -29.46 -20.38 -15.58
CA GLY A 35 -29.77 -21.77 -15.96
C GLY A 35 -29.88 -22.69 -14.74
N ARG A 36 -28.90 -22.63 -13.84
CA ARG A 36 -28.92 -23.35 -12.54
C ARG A 36 -30.17 -23.02 -11.73
N LEU A 37 -30.47 -21.73 -11.55
CA LEU A 37 -31.60 -21.26 -10.74
C LEU A 37 -32.95 -21.56 -11.39
N SER A 38 -33.05 -21.47 -12.72
CA SER A 38 -34.26 -21.87 -13.46
C SER A 38 -34.52 -23.37 -13.35
N ALA A 39 -33.48 -24.20 -13.49
CA ALA A 39 -33.60 -25.66 -13.34
C ALA A 39 -34.04 -26.07 -11.92
N ASN A 40 -33.70 -25.27 -10.91
CA ASN A 40 -34.11 -25.46 -9.53
C ASN A 40 -35.48 -24.82 -9.18
N GLY A 41 -36.16 -24.22 -10.16
CA GLY A 41 -37.47 -23.58 -9.95
C GLY A 41 -37.42 -22.34 -9.05
N VAL A 42 -36.29 -21.63 -9.03
CA VAL A 42 -36.11 -20.41 -8.22
C VAL A 42 -36.58 -19.16 -8.98
N LEU A 43 -36.40 -19.13 -10.29
CA LEU A 43 -36.72 -18.00 -11.17
C LEU A 43 -37.05 -18.46 -12.60
N GLU A 44 -37.51 -17.54 -13.43
CA GLU A 44 -37.74 -17.74 -14.87
C GLU A 44 -36.92 -16.70 -15.67
N LEU A 45 -36.01 -17.16 -16.54
CA LEU A 45 -35.37 -16.27 -17.52
C LEU A 45 -36.34 -16.01 -18.68
N VAL A 46 -36.87 -14.78 -18.79
CA VAL A 46 -37.91 -14.46 -19.77
C VAL A 46 -37.38 -13.77 -21.03
N ALA A 47 -36.24 -13.10 -20.93
CA ALA A 47 -35.63 -12.44 -22.06
C ALA A 47 -34.13 -12.17 -21.86
N VAL A 48 -33.43 -12.04 -22.98
CA VAL A 48 -32.10 -11.45 -23.05
C VAL A 48 -32.08 -10.27 -24.02
N ALA A 49 -31.16 -9.33 -23.80
CA ALA A 49 -30.92 -8.22 -24.70
C ALA A 49 -29.43 -8.02 -24.95
N ASP A 50 -29.00 -8.13 -26.20
CA ASP A 50 -27.62 -7.87 -26.63
C ASP A 50 -27.58 -7.50 -28.13
N PRO A 51 -26.83 -6.44 -28.52
CA PRO A 51 -26.66 -6.11 -29.94
C PRO A 51 -26.05 -7.24 -30.77
N LEU A 52 -25.27 -8.13 -30.14
CA LEU A 52 -24.83 -9.38 -30.70
C LEU A 52 -25.66 -10.52 -30.06
N PRO A 53 -26.64 -11.09 -30.77
CA PRO A 53 -27.48 -12.14 -30.19
C PRO A 53 -26.62 -13.36 -29.77
N PRO A 54 -27.05 -14.09 -28.73
CA PRO A 54 -26.38 -15.32 -28.31
C PRO A 54 -26.43 -16.37 -29.43
N ALA A 55 -25.51 -17.34 -29.41
CA ALA A 55 -25.48 -18.42 -30.39
C ALA A 55 -26.76 -19.27 -30.34
N ASP A 56 -27.22 -19.75 -31.50
CA ASP A 56 -28.40 -20.61 -31.60
C ASP A 56 -28.30 -21.82 -30.66
N GLY A 57 -29.37 -22.09 -29.93
CA GLY A 57 -29.45 -23.20 -28.97
C GLY A 57 -28.83 -22.93 -27.59
N THR A 58 -28.26 -21.75 -27.35
CA THR A 58 -27.74 -21.36 -26.02
C THR A 58 -28.87 -21.11 -25.01
N LEU A 59 -30.04 -20.68 -25.49
CA LEU A 59 -31.19 -20.31 -24.65
C LEU A 59 -32.36 -21.27 -24.89
N GLY A 60 -33.21 -21.43 -23.87
CA GLY A 60 -34.47 -22.15 -23.99
C GLY A 60 -35.42 -21.49 -25.00
N PRO A 61 -36.33 -22.26 -25.63
CA PRO A 61 -37.20 -21.76 -26.71
C PRO A 61 -38.19 -20.69 -26.27
N GLU A 62 -38.43 -20.55 -24.97
CA GLU A 62 -39.34 -19.57 -24.38
C GLU A 62 -38.66 -18.22 -24.06
N VAL A 63 -37.31 -18.18 -24.09
CA VAL A 63 -36.54 -16.96 -23.81
C VAL A 63 -36.55 -16.06 -25.03
N LYS A 64 -37.08 -14.84 -24.88
CA LYS A 64 -37.09 -13.85 -25.97
C LYS A 64 -35.72 -13.20 -26.13
N VAL A 65 -35.30 -12.98 -27.36
CA VAL A 65 -34.03 -12.31 -27.68
C VAL A 65 -34.33 -10.95 -28.31
N PHE A 66 -33.73 -9.89 -27.75
CA PHE A 66 -33.84 -8.52 -28.23
C PHE A 66 -32.45 -7.93 -28.54
N ALA A 67 -32.37 -6.93 -29.40
CA ALA A 67 -31.09 -6.26 -29.68
C ALA A 67 -30.72 -5.22 -28.60
N SER A 68 -31.69 -4.76 -27.80
CA SER A 68 -31.50 -3.77 -26.75
C SER A 68 -32.55 -3.88 -25.64
N LEU A 69 -32.27 -3.26 -24.48
CA LEU A 69 -33.24 -3.15 -23.38
C LEU A 69 -34.46 -2.32 -23.81
N ASP A 70 -34.28 -1.27 -24.60
CA ASP A 70 -35.39 -0.44 -25.09
C ASP A 70 -36.37 -1.25 -25.94
N GLU A 71 -35.87 -2.11 -26.83
CA GLU A 71 -36.72 -3.02 -27.62
C GLU A 71 -37.46 -4.03 -26.73
N LEU A 72 -36.77 -4.60 -25.73
CA LEU A 72 -37.38 -5.52 -24.77
C LEU A 72 -38.55 -4.86 -24.03
N LEU A 73 -38.34 -3.63 -23.55
CA LEU A 73 -39.34 -2.83 -22.83
C LEU A 73 -40.49 -2.41 -23.75
N ALA A 74 -40.19 -1.96 -24.98
CA ALA A 74 -41.17 -1.57 -25.98
C ALA A 74 -42.08 -2.74 -26.41
N ALA A 75 -41.54 -3.96 -26.45
CA ALA A 75 -42.30 -5.18 -26.72
C ALA A 75 -43.23 -5.59 -25.55
N GLY A 76 -43.24 -4.83 -24.44
CA GLY A 76 -44.08 -5.10 -23.27
C GLY A 76 -43.61 -6.29 -22.43
N THR A 77 -42.38 -6.75 -22.61
CA THR A 77 -41.81 -7.83 -21.79
C THR A 77 -41.58 -7.32 -20.37
N LYS A 78 -42.28 -7.93 -19.40
CA LYS A 78 -42.16 -7.57 -17.98
C LYS A 78 -41.15 -8.47 -17.29
N ALA A 79 -40.15 -7.86 -16.64
CA ALA A 79 -39.20 -8.52 -15.75
C ALA A 79 -39.34 -7.91 -14.34
N ASP A 80 -39.20 -8.76 -13.32
CA ASP A 80 -39.12 -8.34 -11.92
C ASP A 80 -37.69 -7.89 -11.57
N VAL A 81 -36.70 -8.51 -12.20
CA VAL A 81 -35.28 -8.14 -12.09
C VAL A 81 -34.68 -8.00 -13.49
N VAL A 82 -33.94 -6.92 -13.71
CA VAL A 82 -33.07 -6.76 -14.87
C VAL A 82 -31.61 -6.85 -14.42
N ILE A 83 -30.87 -7.80 -14.98
CA ILE A 83 -29.43 -7.91 -14.79
C ILE A 83 -28.73 -7.12 -15.89
N VAL A 84 -27.86 -6.18 -15.52
CA VAL A 84 -27.06 -5.38 -16.45
C VAL A 84 -25.62 -5.83 -16.32
N SER A 85 -25.13 -6.56 -17.34
CA SER A 85 -23.77 -7.08 -17.48
C SER A 85 -23.16 -6.59 -18.79
N THR A 86 -23.07 -5.26 -18.94
CA THR A 86 -22.67 -4.57 -20.17
C THR A 86 -21.35 -3.80 -19.97
N PRO A 87 -20.79 -3.13 -20.99
CA PRO A 87 -19.69 -2.19 -20.76
C PRO A 87 -20.06 -1.10 -19.75
N ILE A 88 -19.10 -0.65 -18.94
CA ILE A 88 -19.33 0.26 -17.79
C ILE A 88 -20.10 1.52 -18.18
N GLN A 89 -19.75 2.12 -19.32
CA GLN A 89 -20.36 3.36 -19.79
C GLN A 89 -21.86 3.25 -20.09
N THR A 90 -22.39 2.02 -20.22
CA THR A 90 -23.83 1.78 -20.44
C THR A 90 -24.59 1.43 -19.17
N HIS A 91 -23.91 1.26 -18.03
CA HIS A 91 -24.55 0.84 -16.77
C HIS A 91 -25.64 1.80 -16.30
N ALA A 92 -25.31 3.08 -16.09
CA ALA A 92 -26.25 4.08 -15.61
C ALA A 92 -27.51 4.21 -16.50
N PRO A 93 -27.41 4.47 -17.83
CA PRO A 93 -28.61 4.62 -18.65
C PRO A 93 -29.48 3.34 -18.69
N LEU A 94 -28.88 2.15 -18.71
CA LEU A 94 -29.63 0.89 -18.71
C LEU A 94 -30.31 0.61 -17.36
N ALA A 95 -29.62 0.90 -16.25
CA ALA A 95 -30.17 0.75 -14.91
C ALA A 95 -31.34 1.73 -14.69
N LEU A 96 -31.21 2.99 -15.11
CA LEU A 96 -32.29 3.98 -15.06
C LEU A 96 -33.52 3.51 -15.86
N ALA A 97 -33.32 2.99 -17.07
CA ALA A 97 -34.42 2.46 -17.89
C ALA A 97 -35.13 1.27 -17.21
N ALA A 98 -34.37 0.36 -16.60
CA ALA A 98 -34.93 -0.77 -15.85
C ALA A 98 -35.72 -0.33 -14.61
N LEU A 99 -35.21 0.62 -13.83
CA LEU A 99 -35.88 1.18 -12.66
C LEU A 99 -37.18 1.89 -13.06
N ASN A 100 -37.16 2.68 -14.13
CA ASN A 100 -38.34 3.35 -14.69
C ASN A 100 -39.40 2.35 -15.19
N ALA A 101 -38.98 1.17 -15.66
CA ALA A 101 -39.89 0.08 -16.00
C ALA A 101 -40.47 -0.66 -14.77
N GLY A 102 -40.02 -0.31 -13.56
CA GLY A 102 -40.45 -0.89 -12.30
C GLY A 102 -39.76 -2.22 -11.95
N ALA A 103 -38.58 -2.50 -12.50
CA ALA A 103 -37.79 -3.68 -12.14
C ALA A 103 -36.80 -3.35 -11.02
N ASN A 104 -36.48 -4.35 -10.20
CA ASN A 104 -35.24 -4.33 -9.43
C ASN A 104 -34.05 -4.54 -10.38
N VAL A 105 -32.86 -4.08 -9.99
CA VAL A 105 -31.67 -4.15 -10.83
C VAL A 105 -30.58 -4.95 -10.14
N TYR A 106 -29.99 -5.89 -10.88
CA TYR A 106 -28.67 -6.43 -10.58
C TYR A 106 -27.68 -5.73 -11.51
N LEU A 107 -26.80 -4.90 -10.97
CA LEU A 107 -25.88 -4.06 -11.75
C LEU A 107 -24.45 -4.56 -11.58
N GLU A 108 -23.81 -4.99 -12.66
CA GLU A 108 -22.41 -5.42 -12.57
C GLU A 108 -21.48 -4.30 -12.11
N LYS A 109 -20.33 -4.70 -11.55
CA LYS A 109 -19.31 -3.76 -11.08
C LYS A 109 -18.45 -3.23 -12.24
N PRO A 110 -17.89 -2.01 -12.10
CA PRO A 110 -18.31 -0.96 -11.19
C PRO A 110 -19.74 -0.48 -11.52
N PRO A 111 -20.53 -0.03 -10.53
CA PRO A 111 -21.94 0.29 -10.75
C PRO A 111 -22.14 1.44 -11.74
N VAL A 112 -21.24 2.41 -11.77
CA VAL A 112 -21.29 3.59 -12.66
C VAL A 112 -19.89 4.05 -13.03
N ALA A 113 -19.78 5.00 -13.96
CA ALA A 113 -18.51 5.57 -14.40
C ALA A 113 -18.15 6.93 -13.76
N SER A 114 -19.05 7.53 -12.95
CA SER A 114 -18.81 8.81 -12.27
C SER A 114 -19.69 9.01 -11.04
N MET A 115 -19.31 9.91 -10.14
CA MET A 115 -20.14 10.27 -8.98
C MET A 115 -21.51 10.84 -9.39
N ALA A 116 -21.57 11.66 -10.44
CA ALA A 116 -22.83 12.23 -10.91
C ALA A 116 -23.84 11.15 -11.34
N GLN A 117 -23.37 10.13 -12.05
CA GLN A 117 -24.21 8.97 -12.42
C GLN A 117 -24.65 8.15 -11.20
N PHE A 118 -23.80 8.07 -10.17
CA PHE A 118 -24.15 7.38 -8.93
C PHE A 118 -25.29 8.09 -8.20
N GLU A 119 -25.20 9.41 -8.05
CA GLU A 119 -26.23 10.24 -7.43
C GLU A 119 -27.56 10.16 -8.18
N GLU A 120 -27.52 10.26 -9.51
CA GLU A 120 -28.71 10.10 -10.37
C GLU A 120 -29.36 8.71 -10.18
N LEU A 121 -28.55 7.65 -10.16
CA LEU A 121 -29.06 6.30 -10.00
C LEU A 121 -29.63 6.04 -8.59
N MET A 122 -29.01 6.61 -7.55
CA MET A 122 -29.50 6.58 -6.17
C MET A 122 -30.89 7.24 -6.06
N GLU A 123 -31.06 8.43 -6.65
CA GLU A 123 -32.34 9.14 -6.66
C GLU A 123 -33.41 8.36 -7.42
N ALA A 124 -33.06 7.79 -8.57
CA ALA A 124 -33.98 6.99 -9.37
C ALA A 124 -34.43 5.71 -8.65
N ALA A 125 -33.50 5.00 -8.00
CA ALA A 125 -33.82 3.79 -7.24
C ALA A 125 -34.77 4.09 -6.07
N ALA A 126 -34.50 5.17 -5.32
CA ALA A 126 -35.34 5.63 -4.23
C ALA A 126 -36.74 6.06 -4.72
N SER A 127 -36.80 6.82 -5.82
CA SER A 127 -38.05 7.31 -6.41
C SER A 127 -38.92 6.18 -6.95
N ALA A 128 -38.30 5.15 -7.54
CA ALA A 128 -39.01 3.97 -8.05
C ALA A 128 -39.40 2.98 -6.94
N GLY A 129 -38.82 3.11 -5.73
CA GLY A 129 -38.97 2.13 -4.65
C GLY A 129 -38.42 0.76 -5.05
N ARG A 130 -37.30 0.72 -5.77
CA ARG A 130 -36.70 -0.49 -6.33
C ARG A 130 -35.31 -0.76 -5.78
N LEU A 131 -35.00 -2.05 -5.66
CA LEU A 131 -33.73 -2.53 -5.12
C LEU A 131 -32.66 -2.57 -6.21
N VAL A 132 -31.45 -2.15 -5.88
CA VAL A 132 -30.28 -2.25 -6.76
C VAL A 132 -29.17 -3.00 -6.02
N GLN A 133 -28.86 -4.22 -6.48
CA GLN A 133 -27.73 -5.03 -6.02
C GLN A 133 -26.55 -4.81 -6.97
N VAL A 134 -25.41 -4.40 -6.45
CA VAL A 134 -24.17 -4.20 -7.22
C VAL A 134 -23.34 -5.49 -7.20
N GLY A 135 -22.79 -5.88 -8.36
CA GLY A 135 -22.08 -7.14 -8.60
C GLY A 135 -20.72 -7.33 -7.88
N PHE A 136 -20.52 -6.74 -6.71
CA PHE A 136 -19.35 -7.01 -5.87
C PHE A 136 -19.48 -8.36 -5.15
N GLN A 137 -19.39 -9.46 -5.89
CA GLN A 137 -19.51 -10.85 -5.39
C GLN A 137 -18.69 -11.16 -4.12
N SER A 138 -17.54 -10.49 -3.93
CA SER A 138 -16.72 -10.62 -2.72
C SER A 138 -17.42 -10.15 -1.44
N LEU A 139 -18.40 -9.24 -1.55
CA LEU A 139 -19.25 -8.80 -0.44
C LEU A 139 -20.30 -9.84 -0.03
N GLY A 140 -20.49 -10.89 -0.84
CA GLY A 140 -21.32 -12.05 -0.50
C GLY A 140 -20.59 -13.10 0.35
N SER A 141 -19.31 -12.89 0.68
CA SER A 141 -18.51 -13.84 1.46
C SER A 141 -19.03 -13.97 2.89
N GLU A 142 -19.27 -15.21 3.33
CA GLU A 142 -19.68 -15.51 4.71
C GLU A 142 -18.53 -15.29 5.71
N ALA A 143 -17.31 -15.04 5.22
CA ALA A 143 -16.17 -14.67 6.05
C ALA A 143 -16.30 -13.26 6.65
N LEU A 144 -17.06 -12.34 6.03
CA LEU A 144 -17.05 -10.92 6.44
C LEU A 144 -17.58 -10.69 7.86
N PRO A 145 -18.73 -11.27 8.28
CA PRO A 145 -19.19 -11.18 9.67
C PRO A 145 -18.19 -11.78 10.67
N GLU A 146 -17.49 -12.85 10.28
CA GLU A 146 -16.54 -13.54 11.14
C GLU A 146 -15.25 -12.74 11.33
N ILE A 147 -14.80 -12.06 10.28
CA ILE A 147 -13.71 -11.08 10.39
C ILE A 147 -14.10 -9.94 11.34
N GLU A 148 -15.33 -9.43 11.25
CA GLU A 148 -15.82 -8.39 12.17
C GLU A 148 -15.84 -8.90 13.62
N ALA A 149 -16.25 -10.15 13.85
CA ALA A 149 -16.23 -10.77 15.17
C ALA A 149 -14.80 -10.93 15.72
N VAL A 150 -13.84 -11.35 14.88
CA VAL A 150 -12.42 -11.45 15.26
C VAL A 150 -11.86 -10.08 15.66
N VAL A 151 -12.11 -9.05 14.85
CA VAL A 151 -11.67 -7.67 15.17
C VAL A 151 -12.34 -7.17 16.46
N ALA A 152 -13.65 -7.36 16.61
CA ALA A 152 -14.40 -6.92 17.79
C ALA A 152 -13.98 -7.63 19.08
N SER A 153 -13.56 -8.90 18.99
CA SER A 153 -13.07 -9.68 20.13
C SER A 153 -11.71 -9.19 20.66
N GLY A 154 -10.95 -8.44 19.85
CA GLY A 154 -9.60 -8.01 20.17
C GLY A 154 -8.52 -9.09 19.98
N GLU A 155 -8.82 -10.19 19.27
CA GLU A 155 -7.84 -11.27 19.00
C GLU A 155 -6.55 -10.75 18.34
N ILE A 156 -6.66 -9.76 17.43
CA ILE A 156 -5.52 -9.10 16.80
C ILE A 156 -5.11 -7.78 17.48
N GLY A 157 -5.76 -7.39 18.58
CA GLY A 157 -5.56 -6.12 19.27
C GLY A 157 -6.08 -4.89 18.50
N ASP A 158 -5.54 -3.72 18.80
CA ASP A 158 -5.93 -2.45 18.16
C ASP A 158 -5.54 -2.46 16.67
N VAL A 159 -6.49 -2.12 15.79
CA VAL A 159 -6.24 -1.99 14.35
C VAL A 159 -5.31 -0.80 14.09
N ARG A 160 -4.23 -1.05 13.34
CA ARG A 160 -3.22 -0.07 12.92
C ARG A 160 -3.34 0.31 11.44
N GLY A 161 -4.00 -0.52 10.64
CA GLY A 161 -4.03 -0.37 9.20
C GLY A 161 -4.82 -1.43 8.48
N ILE A 162 -5.30 -1.09 7.29
CA ILE A 162 -5.92 -2.05 6.37
C ILE A 162 -5.27 -1.87 5.00
N SER A 163 -4.94 -2.98 4.34
CA SER A 163 -4.41 -2.96 2.99
C SER A 163 -5.14 -3.92 2.08
N ALA A 164 -5.40 -3.52 0.85
CA ALA A 164 -5.85 -4.41 -0.22
C ALA A 164 -4.70 -4.59 -1.21
N THR A 165 -4.27 -5.83 -1.45
CA THR A 165 -3.15 -6.13 -2.34
C THR A 165 -3.56 -7.03 -3.49
N GLY A 166 -2.99 -6.80 -4.67
CA GLY A 166 -3.22 -7.64 -5.83
C GLY A 166 -2.03 -7.63 -6.77
N LEU A 167 -1.45 -8.81 -6.96
CA LEU A 167 -0.35 -9.09 -7.88
C LEU A 167 -0.91 -9.93 -9.02
N TRP A 168 -1.56 -9.27 -9.97
CA TRP A 168 -2.12 -9.94 -11.15
C TRP A 168 -1.24 -9.73 -12.37
N LEU A 169 -1.46 -10.56 -13.37
CA LEU A 169 -0.79 -10.51 -14.66
C LEU A 169 -1.87 -10.41 -15.74
N ARG A 170 -1.81 -9.37 -16.59
CA ARG A 170 -2.71 -9.24 -17.74
C ARG A 170 -1.91 -9.01 -19.02
N ASN A 171 -2.23 -9.79 -20.04
CA ASN A 171 -1.58 -9.77 -21.35
C ASN A 171 -2.30 -8.88 -22.36
N LYS A 172 -1.73 -8.76 -23.56
CA LYS A 172 -2.33 -7.98 -24.65
C LYS A 172 -3.72 -8.48 -25.04
N ALA A 173 -3.99 -9.78 -25.03
CA ALA A 173 -5.34 -10.32 -25.28
C ALA A 173 -6.38 -9.74 -24.32
N TYR A 174 -6.04 -9.63 -23.03
CA TYR A 174 -6.94 -9.01 -22.05
C TYR A 174 -7.34 -7.59 -22.46
N PHE A 175 -6.39 -6.75 -22.88
CA PHE A 175 -6.71 -5.37 -23.28
C PHE A 175 -7.30 -5.26 -24.70
N LYS A 176 -7.27 -6.32 -25.50
CA LYS A 176 -7.94 -6.40 -26.82
C LYS A 176 -9.36 -6.97 -26.78
N ARG A 177 -9.79 -7.54 -25.63
CA ARG A 177 -11.08 -8.22 -25.47
C ARG A 177 -12.29 -7.37 -25.86
N SER A 178 -12.18 -6.06 -25.74
CA SER A 178 -13.25 -5.11 -26.06
C SER A 178 -12.67 -3.74 -26.41
N ARG A 179 -13.48 -2.89 -27.05
CA ARG A 179 -13.06 -1.52 -27.42
C ARG A 179 -12.85 -0.58 -26.22
N TRP A 180 -13.41 -0.93 -25.06
CA TRP A 180 -13.35 -0.14 -23.84
C TRP A 180 -12.24 -0.61 -22.89
N ALA A 181 -11.60 -1.75 -23.17
CA ALA A 181 -10.60 -2.31 -22.29
C ALA A 181 -9.37 -1.40 -22.13
N GLY A 182 -8.99 -1.10 -20.88
CA GLY A 182 -7.90 -0.19 -20.53
C GLY A 182 -8.15 1.28 -20.88
N LYS A 183 -9.39 1.68 -21.16
CA LYS A 183 -9.75 3.06 -21.55
C LYS A 183 -10.20 3.89 -20.36
N ARG A 184 -9.85 5.19 -20.37
CA ARG A 184 -10.43 6.17 -19.42
C ARG A 184 -11.76 6.69 -19.93
N GLY A 185 -11.87 6.91 -21.24
CA GLY A 185 -13.11 7.27 -21.91
C GLY A 185 -13.24 6.65 -23.30
N LEU A 186 -14.47 6.55 -23.78
CA LEU A 186 -14.81 6.05 -25.10
C LEU A 186 -15.91 6.91 -25.71
N ASN A 187 -15.67 7.49 -26.89
CA ASN A 187 -16.64 8.34 -27.60
C ASN A 187 -17.22 9.48 -26.74
N GLY A 188 -16.38 10.10 -25.90
CA GLY A 188 -16.80 11.19 -25.01
C GLY A 188 -17.54 10.75 -23.74
N THR A 189 -17.63 9.44 -23.46
CA THR A 189 -18.22 8.91 -22.22
C THR A 189 -17.15 8.26 -21.35
N ASP A 190 -17.21 8.47 -20.04
CA ASP A 190 -16.30 7.87 -19.07
C ASP A 190 -16.45 6.34 -19.03
N VAL A 191 -15.31 5.64 -18.91
CA VAL A 191 -15.23 4.18 -18.77
C VAL A 191 -14.46 3.79 -17.51
N VAL A 192 -13.33 4.46 -17.27
CA VAL A 192 -12.47 4.26 -16.10
C VAL A 192 -12.05 2.79 -15.91
N ASP A 193 -11.60 2.11 -16.98
CA ASP A 193 -11.19 0.69 -16.92
C ASP A 193 -9.72 0.54 -16.46
N GLY A 194 -9.48 0.69 -15.16
CA GLY A 194 -8.16 0.60 -14.52
C GLY A 194 -8.01 -0.61 -13.59
N VAL A 195 -6.82 -0.78 -13.02
CA VAL A 195 -6.52 -1.88 -12.10
C VAL A 195 -7.39 -1.81 -10.84
N ALA A 196 -7.59 -0.63 -10.26
CA ALA A 196 -8.40 -0.44 -9.05
C ALA A 196 -9.91 -0.40 -9.32
N THR A 197 -10.34 -0.08 -10.54
CA THR A 197 -11.75 0.21 -10.86
C THR A 197 -12.44 -0.89 -11.68
N ASN A 198 -11.69 -1.85 -12.24
CA ASN A 198 -12.26 -3.03 -12.87
C ASN A 198 -11.60 -4.33 -12.42
N ALA A 199 -10.31 -4.52 -12.73
CA ALA A 199 -9.65 -5.81 -12.55
C ALA A 199 -9.65 -6.24 -11.08
N LEU A 200 -9.09 -5.40 -10.21
CA LEU A 200 -9.01 -5.62 -8.77
C LEU A 200 -10.03 -4.77 -8.00
N ALA A 201 -11.14 -4.38 -8.64
CA ALA A 201 -12.23 -3.62 -8.02
C ALA A 201 -12.80 -4.30 -6.76
N HIS A 202 -12.84 -5.63 -6.75
CA HIS A 202 -13.27 -6.38 -5.57
C HIS A 202 -12.31 -6.20 -4.38
N ALA A 203 -11.01 -6.08 -4.61
CA ALA A 203 -10.03 -5.83 -3.54
C ALA A 203 -10.31 -4.47 -2.88
N VAL A 204 -10.61 -3.44 -3.68
CA VAL A 204 -10.97 -2.09 -3.19
C VAL A 204 -12.29 -2.13 -2.43
N ALA A 205 -13.36 -2.68 -3.02
CA ALA A 205 -14.68 -2.75 -2.37
C ALA A 205 -14.66 -3.55 -1.06
N THR A 206 -13.95 -4.67 -1.03
CA THR A 206 -13.79 -5.51 0.17
C THR A 206 -12.93 -4.80 1.22
N GLY A 207 -11.87 -4.11 0.79
CA GLY A 207 -11.04 -3.26 1.66
C GLY A 207 -11.85 -2.18 2.36
N LEU A 208 -12.69 -1.46 1.61
CA LEU A 208 -13.57 -0.43 2.16
C LEU A 208 -14.59 -1.02 3.14
N ARG A 209 -15.19 -2.16 2.79
CA ARG A 209 -16.15 -2.88 3.67
C ARG A 209 -15.53 -3.27 5.01
N LEU A 210 -14.32 -3.82 5.01
CA LEU A 210 -13.58 -4.21 6.22
C LEU A 210 -13.07 -3.01 7.01
N ALA A 211 -12.85 -1.88 6.34
CA ALA A 211 -12.50 -0.63 6.98
C ALA A 211 -13.72 0.15 7.53
N GLY A 212 -14.93 -0.39 7.36
CA GLY A 212 -16.18 0.21 7.84
C GLY A 212 -16.74 1.31 6.94
N ALA A 213 -16.15 1.57 5.77
CA ALA A 213 -16.59 2.59 4.83
C ALA A 213 -17.57 2.01 3.79
N ARG A 214 -18.77 2.60 3.70
CA ARG A 214 -19.83 2.17 2.77
C ARG A 214 -20.33 3.34 1.91
N THR A 215 -20.48 4.50 2.52
CA THR A 215 -21.07 5.70 1.93
C THR A 215 -20.00 6.73 1.60
N VAL A 216 -20.37 7.75 0.82
CA VAL A 216 -19.49 8.90 0.53
C VAL A 216 -19.08 9.63 1.82
N ALA A 217 -19.99 9.69 2.80
CA ALA A 217 -19.76 10.38 4.06
C ALA A 217 -18.71 9.68 4.96
N ASP A 218 -18.36 8.43 4.67
CA ASP A 218 -17.34 7.69 5.43
C ASP A 218 -15.91 7.98 4.91
N VAL A 219 -15.77 8.70 3.79
CA VAL A 219 -14.48 8.95 3.13
C VAL A 219 -14.05 10.41 3.35
N ASP A 220 -12.96 10.62 4.08
CA ASP A 220 -12.38 11.94 4.31
C ASP A 220 -11.58 12.42 3.10
N SER A 221 -10.80 11.51 2.49
CA SER A 221 -10.00 11.82 1.29
C SER A 221 -9.58 10.56 0.55
N VAL A 222 -9.41 10.67 -0.77
CA VAL A 222 -8.78 9.66 -1.61
C VAL A 222 -7.55 10.27 -2.28
N GLU A 223 -6.42 9.59 -2.17
CA GLU A 223 -5.17 9.92 -2.85
C GLU A 223 -4.82 8.82 -3.84
N THR A 224 -4.42 9.21 -5.05
CA THR A 224 -4.16 8.29 -6.15
C THR A 224 -2.72 8.44 -6.66
N ASP A 225 -2.00 7.32 -6.75
CA ASP A 225 -0.66 7.24 -7.31
C ASP A 225 -0.67 6.23 -8.47
N LEU A 226 -0.87 6.75 -9.69
CA LEU A 226 -1.34 5.99 -10.85
C LEU A 226 -0.28 5.85 -11.94
N TYR A 227 -0.03 4.60 -12.35
CA TYR A 227 0.99 4.26 -13.35
C TYR A 227 0.48 3.23 -14.36
N ARG A 228 1.16 3.18 -15.51
CA ARG A 228 0.92 2.18 -16.55
C ARG A 228 2.20 1.69 -17.19
N ALA A 229 2.31 0.37 -17.38
CA ALA A 229 3.33 -0.27 -18.21
C ALA A 229 2.76 -0.72 -19.57
N ASN A 230 1.47 -1.01 -19.63
CA ASN A 230 0.75 -1.29 -20.86
C ASN A 230 0.45 -0.01 -21.65
N HIS A 231 0.19 -0.19 -22.95
CA HIS A 231 -0.20 0.88 -23.86
C HIS A 231 -1.71 1.17 -23.76
N THR A 232 -2.19 1.35 -22.52
CA THR A 232 -3.58 1.66 -22.15
C THR A 232 -3.72 3.16 -21.86
N GLU A 233 -4.95 3.64 -21.66
CA GLU A 233 -5.18 5.01 -21.15
C GLU A 233 -5.28 5.02 -19.63
N SER A 234 -5.81 3.94 -19.04
CA SER A 234 -5.96 3.76 -17.61
C SER A 234 -4.73 3.12 -16.97
N ASP A 235 -4.70 3.19 -15.64
CA ASP A 235 -3.68 2.62 -14.77
C ASP A 235 -3.74 1.09 -14.77
N ASP A 236 -2.57 0.48 -14.77
CA ASP A 236 -2.40 -0.96 -14.57
C ASP A 236 -1.55 -1.29 -13.33
N THR A 237 -0.97 -0.26 -12.69
CA THR A 237 -0.14 -0.35 -11.49
C THR A 237 -0.40 0.89 -10.65
N SER A 238 -0.93 0.73 -9.44
CA SER A 238 -1.41 1.87 -8.65
C SER A 238 -1.29 1.64 -7.15
N VAL A 239 -1.05 2.72 -6.41
CA VAL A 239 -1.45 2.82 -5.00
C VAL A 239 -2.62 3.79 -4.88
N VAL A 240 -3.69 3.38 -4.21
CA VAL A 240 -4.79 4.25 -3.81
C VAL A 240 -4.88 4.25 -2.30
N ARG A 241 -4.80 5.42 -1.67
CA ARG A 241 -4.89 5.58 -0.23
C ARG A 241 -6.17 6.30 0.14
N VAL A 242 -7.02 5.65 0.93
CA VAL A 242 -8.31 6.18 1.38
C VAL A 242 -8.22 6.46 2.87
N ARG A 243 -8.46 7.72 3.26
CA ARG A 243 -8.64 8.11 4.66
C ARG A 243 -10.13 8.02 4.97
N ILE A 244 -10.44 7.25 6.00
CA ILE A 244 -11.81 6.96 6.42
C ILE A 244 -12.07 7.73 7.71
N THR A 245 -13.28 8.27 7.84
CA THR A 245 -13.71 8.98 9.02
C THR A 245 -13.46 8.13 10.27
N GLY A 246 -12.83 8.72 11.29
CA GLY A 246 -12.42 7.98 12.49
C GLY A 246 -10.97 7.49 12.49
N SER A 247 -10.12 7.98 11.56
CA SER A 247 -8.66 7.79 11.52
C SER A 247 -8.15 6.45 10.95
N THR A 248 -9.01 5.64 10.32
CA THR A 248 -8.59 4.42 9.61
C THR A 248 -8.04 4.78 8.23
N VAL A 249 -6.96 4.11 7.82
CA VAL A 249 -6.40 4.24 6.47
C VAL A 249 -6.48 2.90 5.76
N LEU A 250 -7.09 2.90 4.58
CA LEU A 250 -7.04 1.79 3.63
C LEU A 250 -6.00 2.10 2.55
N THR A 251 -5.02 1.21 2.37
CA THR A 251 -4.04 1.30 1.28
C THR A 251 -4.27 0.19 0.27
N CYS A 252 -4.72 0.53 -0.93
CA CYS A 252 -4.87 -0.41 -2.04
C CYS A 252 -3.62 -0.37 -2.92
N ALA A 253 -2.77 -1.38 -2.84
CA ALA A 253 -1.55 -1.51 -3.64
C ALA A 253 -1.74 -2.63 -4.68
N LEU A 254 -1.91 -2.26 -5.95
CA LEU A 254 -2.44 -3.15 -6.99
C LEU A 254 -1.60 -3.08 -8.27
N THR A 255 -1.41 -4.22 -8.94
CA THR A 255 -0.77 -4.27 -10.27
C THR A 255 -1.34 -5.39 -11.16
N LEU A 256 -1.31 -5.16 -12.47
CA LEU A 256 -1.54 -6.14 -13.54
C LEU A 256 -0.24 -6.55 -14.25
N CYS A 257 0.90 -6.10 -13.73
CA CYS A 257 2.23 -6.28 -14.29
C CYS A 257 3.15 -7.10 -13.35
N ALA A 258 2.56 -8.02 -12.59
CA ALA A 258 3.31 -8.96 -11.75
C ALA A 258 3.99 -10.04 -12.61
N PRO A 259 5.17 -10.55 -12.20
CA PRO A 259 5.83 -11.67 -12.89
C PRO A 259 5.01 -12.96 -12.80
N VAL A 260 4.30 -13.16 -11.68
CA VAL A 260 3.43 -14.31 -11.43
C VAL A 260 2.14 -13.80 -10.81
N GLN A 261 1.02 -14.32 -11.28
CA GLN A 261 -0.28 -14.02 -10.67
C GLN A 261 -0.43 -14.73 -9.32
N SER A 262 -0.79 -13.99 -8.27
CA SER A 262 -1.15 -14.54 -6.95
C SER A 262 -2.61 -14.28 -6.59
N ALA A 263 -3.10 -15.01 -5.57
CA ALA A 263 -4.37 -14.71 -4.94
C ALA A 263 -4.31 -13.28 -4.35
N PRO A 264 -5.26 -12.40 -4.71
CA PRO A 264 -5.34 -11.07 -4.13
C PRO A 264 -5.97 -11.16 -2.72
N SER A 265 -5.64 -10.21 -1.85
CA SER A 265 -6.06 -10.26 -0.46
C SER A 265 -6.39 -8.89 0.12
N VAL A 266 -7.16 -8.89 1.20
CA VAL A 266 -7.33 -7.75 2.10
C VAL A 266 -6.82 -8.13 3.48
N THR A 267 -5.98 -7.28 4.06
CA THR A 267 -5.28 -7.56 5.31
C THR A 267 -5.56 -6.47 6.32
N ILE A 268 -5.85 -6.87 7.57
CA ILE A 268 -6.05 -6.01 8.74
C ILE A 268 -4.85 -6.22 9.67
N ASP A 269 -4.08 -5.16 9.87
CA ASP A 269 -2.90 -5.15 10.74
C ASP A 269 -3.29 -4.71 12.15
N GLY A 270 -3.17 -5.62 13.11
CA GLY A 270 -3.40 -5.34 14.53
C GLY A 270 -2.11 -5.16 15.33
N THR A 271 -2.22 -4.81 16.61
CA THR A 271 -1.08 -4.76 17.54
C THR A 271 -0.64 -6.16 17.98
N LEU A 272 -1.57 -7.08 18.13
CA LEU A 272 -1.34 -8.45 18.60
C LEU A 272 -1.38 -9.49 17.48
N GLY A 273 -1.62 -9.10 16.23
CA GLY A 273 -1.68 -10.05 15.14
C GLY A 273 -2.07 -9.39 13.83
N GLN A 274 -2.35 -10.22 12.84
CA GLN A 274 -2.81 -9.83 11.53
C GLN A 274 -3.90 -10.79 11.09
N LEU A 275 -4.88 -10.27 10.34
CA LEU A 275 -5.90 -11.07 9.67
C LEU A 275 -5.82 -10.80 8.18
N THR A 276 -5.85 -11.84 7.34
CA THR A 276 -5.85 -11.73 5.88
C THR A 276 -7.01 -12.51 5.27
N LEU A 277 -7.84 -11.83 4.49
CA LEU A 277 -8.90 -12.42 3.67
C LEU A 277 -8.42 -12.55 2.21
N PHE A 278 -8.26 -13.78 1.74
CA PHE A 278 -8.10 -14.10 0.32
C PHE A 278 -9.48 -14.16 -0.32
N TYR A 279 -10.02 -13.00 -0.71
CA TYR A 279 -11.43 -12.85 -1.08
C TYR A 279 -11.85 -13.62 -2.34
N THR A 280 -10.93 -14.12 -3.17
CA THR A 280 -11.28 -15.01 -4.29
C THR A 280 -11.51 -16.45 -3.85
N GLU A 281 -11.03 -16.81 -2.66
CA GLU A 281 -11.05 -18.17 -2.09
C GLU A 281 -11.98 -18.28 -0.88
N ASP A 282 -12.57 -17.17 -0.43
CA ASP A 282 -13.33 -17.07 0.84
C ASP A 282 -12.52 -17.62 2.04
N ARG A 283 -11.19 -17.48 1.99
CA ARG A 283 -10.26 -18.02 2.97
C ARG A 283 -9.71 -16.91 3.86
N VAL A 284 -9.84 -17.08 5.17
CA VAL A 284 -9.31 -16.19 6.19
C VAL A 284 -8.12 -16.84 6.86
N GLU A 285 -7.04 -16.09 7.02
CA GLU A 285 -5.88 -16.45 7.81
C GLU A 285 -5.72 -15.46 8.96
N VAL A 286 -5.63 -15.96 10.19
CA VAL A 286 -5.39 -15.13 11.38
C VAL A 286 -4.07 -15.57 12.01
N THR A 287 -3.14 -14.64 12.14
CA THR A 287 -1.81 -14.87 12.73
C THR A 287 -1.65 -14.02 13.98
N THR A 288 -1.36 -14.68 15.10
CA THR A 288 -1.09 -14.08 16.41
C THR A 288 0.20 -14.69 17.01
N PRO A 289 0.71 -14.19 18.15
CA PRO A 289 1.81 -14.84 18.88
C PRO A 289 1.55 -16.30 19.24
N GLN A 290 0.28 -16.73 19.28
CA GLN A 290 -0.11 -18.11 19.59
C GLN A 290 -0.02 -19.04 18.37
N GLY A 291 0.08 -18.49 17.16
CA GLY A 291 0.20 -19.24 15.91
C GLY A 291 -0.68 -18.67 14.79
N THR A 292 -0.81 -19.44 13.71
CA THR A 292 -1.68 -19.11 12.57
C THR A 292 -2.82 -20.12 12.49
N ARG A 293 -4.05 -19.63 12.31
CA ARG A 293 -5.22 -20.43 11.96
C ARG A 293 -5.79 -20.01 10.61
N THR A 294 -6.35 -20.97 9.88
CA THR A 294 -6.91 -20.75 8.54
C THR A 294 -8.28 -21.40 8.45
N GLU A 295 -9.26 -20.65 7.94
CA GLU A 295 -10.64 -21.09 7.78
C GLU A 295 -11.16 -20.67 6.39
N THR A 296 -12.00 -21.50 5.78
CA THR A 296 -12.64 -21.23 4.48
C THR A 296 -14.14 -21.18 4.67
N PHE A 297 -14.78 -20.16 4.11
CA PHE A 297 -16.19 -19.86 4.28
C PHE A 297 -16.97 -20.07 2.98
N GLY A 298 -18.30 -20.12 3.10
CA GLY A 298 -19.19 -20.09 1.95
C GLY A 298 -19.33 -18.69 1.36
N ARG A 299 -20.09 -18.61 0.27
CA ARG A 299 -20.46 -17.36 -0.37
C ARG A 299 -21.92 -17.40 -0.76
N THR A 300 -22.65 -16.38 -0.35
CA THR A 300 -24.03 -16.17 -0.78
C THR A 300 -24.06 -15.64 -2.22
N ASP A 301 -24.88 -16.26 -3.07
CA ASP A 301 -25.18 -15.76 -4.40
C ASP A 301 -25.96 -14.44 -4.31
N LEU A 302 -25.41 -13.37 -4.89
CA LEU A 302 -26.01 -12.04 -4.80
C LEU A 302 -27.36 -11.91 -5.54
N LEU A 303 -27.62 -12.74 -6.56
CA LEU A 303 -28.93 -12.78 -7.22
C LEU A 303 -29.94 -13.48 -6.31
N GLU A 304 -29.58 -14.60 -5.68
CA GLU A 304 -30.44 -15.26 -4.69
C GLU A 304 -30.75 -14.30 -3.51
N ASN A 305 -29.75 -13.55 -3.03
CA ASN A 305 -29.93 -12.50 -2.04
C ASN A 305 -30.88 -11.39 -2.50
N LEU A 306 -30.73 -10.87 -3.74
CA LEU A 306 -31.63 -9.87 -4.30
C LEU A 306 -33.08 -10.38 -4.43
N LEU A 307 -33.27 -11.65 -4.81
CA LEU A 307 -34.61 -12.25 -4.93
C LEU A 307 -35.28 -12.46 -3.56
N ALA A 308 -34.50 -12.72 -2.51
CA ALA A 308 -35.00 -12.88 -1.15
C ALA A 308 -35.25 -11.55 -0.42
N ALA A 309 -34.55 -10.49 -0.82
CA ALA A 309 -34.60 -9.18 -0.19
C ALA A 309 -36.00 -8.53 -0.29
N ARG A 310 -36.43 -7.91 0.81
CA ARG A 310 -37.66 -7.11 0.87
C ARG A 310 -37.37 -5.62 0.89
N THR A 311 -36.21 -5.28 1.41
CA THR A 311 -35.71 -3.92 1.61
C THR A 311 -34.24 -3.86 1.20
N GLU A 312 -33.72 -2.66 1.03
CA GLU A 312 -32.32 -2.46 0.67
C GLU A 312 -31.35 -2.98 1.75
N GLN A 313 -31.76 -2.94 3.02
CA GLN A 313 -30.96 -3.42 4.16
C GLN A 313 -30.73 -4.93 4.13
N ASP A 314 -31.55 -5.68 3.40
CA ASP A 314 -31.39 -7.13 3.23
C ASP A 314 -30.30 -7.46 2.18
N LEU A 315 -29.86 -6.48 1.38
CA LEU A 315 -28.86 -6.68 0.33
C LEU A 315 -27.46 -6.72 0.92
N LEU A 316 -26.63 -7.64 0.42
CA LEU A 316 -25.22 -7.75 0.81
C LEU A 316 -24.33 -6.71 0.11
N SER A 317 -24.73 -6.26 -1.08
CA SER A 317 -24.04 -5.24 -1.87
C SER A 317 -25.07 -4.25 -2.46
N PRO A 318 -25.76 -3.46 -1.62
CA PRO A 318 -26.69 -2.44 -2.09
C PRO A 318 -25.96 -1.30 -2.82
N LEU A 319 -26.65 -0.63 -3.74
CA LEU A 319 -26.13 0.58 -4.39
C LEU A 319 -25.74 1.65 -3.37
N SER A 320 -26.56 1.90 -2.34
CA SER A 320 -26.22 2.84 -1.26
C SER A 320 -24.94 2.48 -0.51
N GLY A 321 -24.57 1.20 -0.48
CA GLY A 321 -23.34 0.68 0.13
C GLY A 321 -22.09 0.80 -0.75
N SER A 322 -22.22 1.37 -1.96
CA SER A 322 -21.11 1.52 -2.91
C SER A 322 -20.52 2.94 -2.94
N GLY A 323 -21.04 3.88 -2.16
CA GLY A 323 -20.62 5.30 -2.20
C GLY A 323 -19.13 5.52 -1.89
N ALA A 324 -18.56 4.75 -0.95
CA ALA A 324 -17.14 4.81 -0.65
C ALA A 324 -16.28 4.34 -1.84
N TYR A 325 -16.71 3.26 -2.53
CA TYR A 325 -16.04 2.78 -3.74
C TYR A 325 -16.17 3.79 -4.88
N VAL A 326 -17.34 4.40 -5.06
CA VAL A 326 -17.55 5.42 -6.09
C VAL A 326 -16.69 6.66 -5.83
N SER A 327 -16.42 7.00 -4.56
CA SER A 327 -15.47 8.06 -4.22
C SER A 327 -14.05 7.75 -4.70
N VAL A 328 -13.62 6.48 -4.59
CA VAL A 328 -12.35 6.02 -5.16
C VAL A 328 -12.35 6.08 -6.69
N LEU A 329 -13.42 5.59 -7.31
CA LEU A 329 -13.59 5.63 -8.76
C LEU A 329 -13.54 7.07 -9.29
N GLU A 330 -14.22 8.00 -8.62
CA GLU A 330 -14.29 9.41 -8.97
C GLU A 330 -12.92 10.09 -8.85
N ALA A 331 -12.15 9.76 -7.80
CA ALA A 331 -10.78 10.26 -7.66
C ALA A 331 -9.88 9.79 -8.82
N ILE A 332 -9.98 8.51 -9.23
CA ILE A 332 -9.21 7.98 -10.37
C ILE A 332 -9.67 8.60 -11.70
N ARG A 333 -10.98 8.81 -11.86
CA ARG A 333 -11.59 9.42 -13.05
C ARG A 333 -11.12 10.87 -13.25
N THR A 334 -11.02 11.63 -12.16
CA THR A 334 -10.65 13.05 -12.17
C THR A 334 -9.16 13.32 -12.01
N ALA A 335 -8.38 12.33 -11.59
CA ALA A 335 -6.92 12.42 -11.54
C ALA A 335 -6.28 12.65 -12.91
N ASP A 336 -5.04 13.15 -12.89
CA ASP A 336 -4.18 13.21 -14.07
C ASP A 336 -4.03 11.83 -14.72
N ALA A 337 -3.69 11.84 -16.01
CA ALA A 337 -3.45 10.60 -16.74
C ALA A 337 -2.33 9.77 -16.05
N PRO A 338 -2.50 8.44 -15.90
CA PRO A 338 -1.50 7.57 -15.30
C PRO A 338 -0.13 7.73 -15.98
N ARG A 339 0.92 7.88 -15.16
CA ARG A 339 2.28 8.10 -15.66
C ARG A 339 2.81 6.81 -16.29
N LEU A 340 3.47 6.94 -17.44
CA LEU A 340 4.09 5.80 -18.10
C LEU A 340 5.35 5.37 -17.32
N ILE A 341 5.43 4.10 -16.94
CA ILE A 341 6.66 3.54 -16.37
C ILE A 341 7.69 3.42 -17.50
N HIS A 342 8.89 3.98 -17.29
CA HIS A 342 9.91 3.99 -18.33
C HIS A 342 10.35 2.56 -18.69
N PRO A 343 10.59 2.24 -19.98
CA PRO A 343 10.89 0.87 -20.42
C PRO A 343 12.11 0.21 -19.76
N GLU A 344 13.03 0.99 -19.18
CA GLU A 344 14.18 0.41 -18.44
C GLU A 344 13.77 -0.36 -17.18
N PHE A 345 12.59 -0.08 -16.62
CA PHE A 345 12.04 -0.73 -15.42
C PHE A 345 11.04 -1.85 -15.76
N ILE A 346 10.91 -2.21 -17.03
CA ILE A 346 9.93 -3.18 -17.52
C ILE A 346 10.63 -4.25 -18.35
N THR A 347 10.31 -5.52 -18.09
CA THR A 347 10.59 -6.62 -19.01
C THR A 347 9.28 -7.04 -19.67
N TRP A 348 9.27 -7.20 -21.00
CA TRP A 348 8.13 -7.82 -21.69
C TRP A 348 8.37 -9.31 -21.83
N GLU A 349 7.42 -10.11 -21.36
CA GLU A 349 7.46 -11.57 -21.43
C GLU A 349 6.34 -12.10 -22.33
N GLY A 350 6.59 -13.20 -23.03
CA GLY A 350 5.67 -13.80 -24.00
C GLY A 350 5.65 -13.10 -25.37
N GLU A 351 4.86 -13.64 -26.30
CA GLU A 351 4.75 -13.16 -27.69
C GLU A 351 3.30 -12.89 -28.09
N GLY A 352 3.11 -12.06 -29.13
CA GLY A 352 1.79 -11.79 -29.70
C GLY A 352 0.77 -11.32 -28.65
N ASP A 353 -0.37 -12.01 -28.58
CA ASP A 353 -1.45 -11.71 -27.63
C ASP A 353 -1.17 -12.19 -26.19
N ALA A 354 -0.23 -13.11 -26.02
CA ALA A 354 0.21 -13.58 -24.70
C ALA A 354 1.27 -12.65 -24.07
N ALA A 355 1.84 -11.72 -24.85
CA ALA A 355 2.83 -10.78 -24.35
C ALA A 355 2.26 -9.89 -23.23
N HIS A 356 3.04 -9.67 -22.17
CA HIS A 356 2.68 -8.86 -21.01
C HIS A 356 3.91 -8.16 -20.41
N PRO A 357 3.76 -6.97 -19.80
CA PRO A 357 4.84 -6.30 -19.10
C PRO A 357 4.98 -6.82 -17.66
N VAL A 358 6.22 -6.91 -17.19
CA VAL A 358 6.61 -7.19 -15.81
C VAL A 358 7.39 -5.99 -15.28
N VAL A 359 6.85 -5.33 -14.25
CA VAL A 359 7.54 -4.20 -13.60
C VAL A 359 8.58 -4.74 -12.61
N HIS A 360 9.82 -4.28 -12.72
CA HIS A 360 10.92 -4.78 -11.89
C HIS A 360 10.67 -4.49 -10.40
N GLY A 361 10.81 -5.52 -9.56
CA GLY A 361 10.67 -5.39 -8.10
C GLY A 361 9.24 -5.12 -7.59
N ILE A 362 8.22 -5.21 -8.46
CA ILE A 362 6.85 -4.80 -8.11
C ILE A 362 6.26 -5.57 -6.93
N GLU A 363 6.59 -6.84 -6.75
CA GLU A 363 6.12 -7.65 -5.62
C GLU A 363 6.58 -7.07 -4.27
N SER A 364 7.85 -6.66 -4.18
CA SER A 364 8.39 -6.01 -2.98
C SER A 364 7.77 -4.64 -2.77
N LEU A 365 7.59 -3.86 -3.85
CA LEU A 365 6.97 -2.55 -3.80
C LEU A 365 5.53 -2.59 -3.29
N ILE A 366 4.73 -3.55 -3.75
CA ILE A 366 3.34 -3.73 -3.29
C ILE A 366 3.31 -4.09 -1.80
N ARG A 367 4.20 -4.99 -1.33
CA ARG A 367 4.29 -5.34 0.09
C ARG A 367 4.75 -4.15 0.95
N ARG A 368 5.76 -3.41 0.52
CA ARG A 368 6.24 -2.19 1.19
C ARG A 368 5.16 -1.11 1.26
N ALA A 369 4.43 -0.90 0.17
CA ALA A 369 3.32 0.06 0.11
C ALA A 369 2.22 -0.31 1.11
N ALA A 370 1.81 -1.59 1.13
CA ALA A 370 0.81 -2.09 2.08
C ALA A 370 1.26 -1.96 3.54
N LEU A 371 2.45 -2.50 3.89
CA LEU A 371 2.96 -2.49 5.25
C LEU A 371 3.30 -1.09 5.75
N GLY A 372 3.82 -0.23 4.87
CA GLY A 372 4.20 1.15 5.14
C GLY A 372 3.05 2.15 5.08
N GLN A 373 1.91 1.77 4.50
CA GLN A 373 0.80 2.67 4.12
C GLN A 373 1.27 3.82 3.23
N ALA A 374 2.18 3.51 2.30
CA ALA A 374 2.89 4.48 1.46
C ALA A 374 2.53 4.32 -0.02
N THR A 375 2.53 5.44 -0.75
CA THR A 375 2.44 5.44 -2.22
C THR A 375 3.76 5.03 -2.86
N PHE A 376 3.79 4.73 -4.16
CA PHE A 376 5.05 4.46 -4.86
C PHE A 376 5.95 5.71 -4.90
N ALA A 377 5.36 6.89 -5.04
CA ALA A 377 6.10 8.15 -4.95
C ALA A 377 6.75 8.35 -3.57
N GLU A 378 6.05 7.99 -2.49
CA GLU A 378 6.59 8.04 -1.13
C GLU A 378 7.62 6.96 -0.84
N LEU A 379 7.60 5.85 -1.57
CA LEU A 379 8.63 4.79 -1.57
C LEU A 379 9.83 5.12 -2.48
N GLU A 380 9.90 6.34 -3.02
CA GLU A 380 10.99 6.80 -3.89
C GLU A 380 11.26 5.84 -5.05
N THR A 381 10.21 5.21 -5.62
CA THR A 381 10.44 4.34 -6.77
C THR A 381 10.94 5.18 -7.94
N PRO A 382 11.94 4.71 -8.72
CA PRO A 382 12.60 5.54 -9.74
C PRO A 382 11.66 6.12 -10.81
N TRP A 383 10.55 5.44 -11.08
CA TRP A 383 9.55 5.84 -12.05
C TRP A 383 8.39 6.66 -11.44
N ALA A 384 8.32 6.78 -10.11
CA ALA A 384 7.34 7.57 -9.38
C ALA A 384 7.90 8.86 -8.78
N ALA A 385 9.19 8.86 -8.45
CA ALA A 385 9.85 9.91 -7.69
C ALA A 385 9.71 11.27 -8.40
N SER A 386 9.29 12.26 -7.63
CA SER A 386 9.27 13.66 -8.07
C SER A 386 10.58 14.35 -7.68
N PRO A 387 10.97 15.44 -8.37
CA PRO A 387 12.15 16.20 -7.98
C PRO A 387 12.02 16.68 -6.54
N LYS A 388 12.98 16.32 -5.69
CA LYS A 388 13.09 16.75 -4.29
C LYS A 388 14.43 17.45 -4.08
N PRO A 389 14.58 18.28 -3.03
CA PRO A 389 15.86 18.85 -2.66
C PRO A 389 16.90 17.74 -2.50
N ALA A 390 17.94 17.80 -3.32
CA ALA A 390 18.99 16.80 -3.36
C ALA A 390 20.35 17.44 -3.07
N PHE A 391 21.20 16.70 -2.36
CA PHE A 391 22.61 17.00 -2.23
C PHE A 391 23.28 16.61 -3.53
N THR A 392 24.10 17.50 -4.07
CA THR A 392 24.87 17.26 -5.28
C THR A 392 26.36 17.35 -5.01
N VAL A 393 27.13 16.49 -5.67
CA VAL A 393 28.59 16.54 -5.72
C VAL A 393 28.98 16.61 -7.20
N ASP A 394 29.66 17.68 -7.62
CA ASP A 394 30.04 17.93 -9.01
C ASP A 394 28.88 17.78 -10.02
N GLY A 395 27.68 18.22 -9.62
CA GLY A 395 26.45 18.11 -10.41
C GLY A 395 25.74 16.75 -10.38
N VAL A 396 26.31 15.74 -9.71
CA VAL A 396 25.70 14.41 -9.52
C VAL A 396 24.84 14.41 -8.25
N PRO A 397 23.54 14.08 -8.31
CA PRO A 397 22.71 13.90 -7.12
C PRO A 397 23.15 12.69 -6.29
N VAL A 398 23.53 12.91 -5.04
CA VAL A 398 24.06 11.87 -4.13
C VAL A 398 23.19 11.59 -2.92
N ALA A 399 22.28 12.48 -2.53
CA ALA A 399 21.32 12.22 -1.46
C ALA A 399 20.05 13.05 -1.63
N THR A 400 18.89 12.51 -1.26
CA THR A 400 17.62 13.26 -1.24
C THR A 400 17.14 13.46 0.19
N VAL A 401 16.71 14.68 0.52
CA VAL A 401 16.11 14.99 1.83
C VAL A 401 14.63 14.61 1.81
N GLN A 402 14.22 13.78 2.77
CA GLN A 402 12.84 13.47 3.08
C GLN A 402 12.43 14.19 4.35
N ASP A 403 11.31 14.91 4.34
CA ASP A 403 10.79 15.60 5.54
C ASP A 403 10.10 14.63 6.52
N GLY A 404 9.72 13.45 6.05
CA GLY A 404 9.05 12.42 6.82
C GLY A 404 7.56 12.62 7.02
N SER A 405 6.92 13.64 6.43
CA SER A 405 5.49 13.92 6.64
C SER A 405 4.56 12.81 6.12
N ALA A 406 5.04 12.07 5.13
CA ALA A 406 4.40 10.90 4.54
C ALA A 406 4.49 9.62 5.41
N VAL A 407 5.40 9.59 6.39
CA VAL A 407 5.59 8.43 7.25
C VAL A 407 4.39 8.29 8.19
N ARG A 408 3.86 7.07 8.35
CA ARG A 408 2.72 6.84 9.24
C ARG A 408 3.08 7.10 10.71
N PRO A 409 2.12 7.52 11.56
CA PRO A 409 2.38 7.87 12.96
C PRO A 409 3.07 6.77 13.78
N THR A 410 2.69 5.51 13.60
CA THR A 410 3.29 4.36 14.31
C THR A 410 4.72 4.04 13.87
N SER A 411 5.22 4.72 12.84
CA SER A 411 6.62 4.64 12.38
C SER A 411 7.45 5.87 12.82
N SER A 412 6.89 6.75 13.66
CA SER A 412 7.50 7.99 14.18
C SER A 412 8.03 8.90 13.06
N PRO A 413 7.15 9.74 12.46
CA PRO A 413 7.49 10.63 11.35
C PRO A 413 8.69 11.53 11.70
N ARG A 414 9.68 11.60 10.81
CA ARG A 414 10.91 12.38 11.03
C ARG A 414 11.67 12.64 9.73
N PRO A 415 12.48 13.71 9.63
CA PRO A 415 13.31 13.95 8.45
C PRO A 415 14.53 13.02 8.36
N TYR A 416 14.84 12.51 7.17
CA TYR A 416 15.94 11.59 6.89
C TYR A 416 16.49 11.77 5.47
N LEU A 417 17.67 11.19 5.19
CA LEU A 417 18.21 11.11 3.83
C LEU A 417 17.86 9.77 3.19
N HIS A 418 17.17 9.81 2.06
CA HIS A 418 16.94 8.66 1.19
C HIS A 418 16.41 9.12 -0.19
N PRO A 419 16.90 8.54 -1.31
CA PRO A 419 18.06 7.64 -1.38
C PRO A 419 19.37 8.40 -1.17
N VAL A 420 20.34 7.77 -0.51
CA VAL A 420 21.77 8.15 -0.56
C VAL A 420 22.49 7.23 -1.54
N ARG A 421 23.40 7.78 -2.34
CA ARG A 421 24.06 7.11 -3.47
C ARG A 421 25.57 7.28 -3.48
N THR A 422 26.28 6.33 -4.07
CA THR A 422 27.66 6.53 -4.53
C THR A 422 27.69 7.45 -5.77
N LEU A 423 28.87 7.90 -6.22
CA LEU A 423 28.98 8.75 -7.42
C LEU A 423 28.58 8.01 -8.70
N ALA A 424 28.76 6.68 -8.77
CA ALA A 424 28.23 5.87 -9.86
C ALA A 424 26.71 5.60 -9.76
N GLY A 425 26.04 6.04 -8.69
CA GLY A 425 24.59 5.95 -8.52
C GLY A 425 24.07 4.75 -7.71
N THR A 426 24.95 3.94 -7.12
CA THR A 426 24.57 2.79 -6.28
C THR A 426 23.84 3.29 -5.03
N VAL A 427 22.60 2.84 -4.80
CA VAL A 427 21.84 3.20 -3.59
C VAL A 427 22.47 2.50 -2.38
N VAL A 428 22.79 3.26 -1.34
CA VAL A 428 23.42 2.75 -0.12
C VAL A 428 22.55 2.89 1.14
N THR A 429 21.31 3.37 0.98
CA THR A 429 20.29 3.43 2.03
C THR A 429 19.00 2.73 1.60
N ASP A 430 18.23 2.19 2.55
CA ASP A 430 16.87 1.72 2.33
C ASP A 430 15.88 2.46 3.25
N HIS A 431 14.61 2.52 2.86
CA HIS A 431 13.54 3.10 3.68
C HIS A 431 12.26 2.28 3.55
N VAL A 432 11.44 2.29 4.61
CA VAL A 432 10.18 1.55 4.68
C VAL A 432 10.34 0.08 4.20
N PRO A 433 11.38 -0.65 4.65
CA PRO A 433 11.61 -2.02 4.21
C PRO A 433 10.55 -2.98 4.77
N GLU A 434 10.35 -4.12 4.12
CA GLU A 434 9.30 -5.10 4.47
C GLU A 434 9.41 -5.64 5.91
N ASP A 435 10.63 -5.73 6.44
CA ASP A 435 10.93 -6.26 7.77
C ASP A 435 10.68 -5.23 8.90
N HIS A 436 10.96 -3.95 8.63
CA HIS A 436 10.94 -2.87 9.61
C HIS A 436 10.52 -1.55 8.96
N VAL A 437 9.23 -1.36 8.69
CA VAL A 437 8.71 -0.17 7.97
C VAL A 437 8.93 1.17 8.66
N TRP A 438 9.47 1.20 9.88
CA TRP A 438 9.90 2.40 10.59
C TRP A 438 11.41 2.71 10.45
N HIS A 439 12.16 1.89 9.72
CA HIS A 439 13.55 2.21 9.37
C HIS A 439 13.57 3.17 8.17
N LEU A 440 14.23 4.31 8.34
CA LEU A 440 14.19 5.44 7.41
C LEU A 440 15.62 5.89 7.08
N GLY A 441 16.16 5.43 5.95
CA GLY A 441 17.40 5.93 5.36
C GLY A 441 18.53 6.22 6.35
N ALA A 442 19.13 7.41 6.26
CA ALA A 442 20.12 7.90 7.21
C ALA A 442 19.60 9.12 7.99
N GLY A 443 19.78 9.13 9.32
CA GLY A 443 19.32 10.23 10.16
C GLY A 443 19.52 9.99 11.66
N VAL A 444 18.79 10.75 12.48
CA VAL A 444 18.83 10.66 13.95
C VAL A 444 17.47 10.21 14.47
N ALA A 445 17.45 9.20 15.33
CA ALA A 445 16.25 8.72 16.00
C ALA A 445 16.59 7.97 17.30
N LEU A 446 15.67 8.00 18.26
CA LEU A 446 15.81 7.30 19.54
C LEU A 446 14.50 6.56 19.86
N GLN A 447 14.61 5.36 20.42
CA GLN A 447 13.42 4.62 20.85
C GLN A 447 12.82 5.19 22.14
N ASP A 448 13.65 5.81 22.99
CA ASP A 448 13.20 6.29 24.29
C ASP A 448 13.74 7.70 24.54
N VAL A 449 12.83 8.68 24.57
CA VAL A 449 13.10 10.05 25.00
C VAL A 449 12.07 10.38 26.07
N ASP A 450 12.45 10.29 27.35
CA ASP A 450 11.53 10.38 28.49
C ASP A 450 10.26 9.50 28.34
N GLY A 451 10.41 8.28 27.82
CA GLY A 451 9.33 7.33 27.60
C GLY A 451 8.60 7.47 26.26
N ILE A 452 9.04 8.38 25.38
CA ILE A 452 8.44 8.64 24.06
C ILE A 452 9.28 8.00 22.97
N ASN A 453 8.61 7.36 22.01
CA ASN A 453 9.26 6.64 20.91
C ASN A 453 9.35 7.49 19.63
N PHE A 454 10.58 7.89 19.27
CA PHE A 454 10.89 8.60 18.03
C PHE A 454 11.55 7.70 16.97
N TRP A 455 11.70 6.40 17.26
CA TRP A 455 12.21 5.39 16.34
C TRP A 455 11.11 4.78 15.45
N GLY A 456 9.94 4.58 16.04
CA GLY A 456 8.79 3.88 15.44
C GLY A 456 8.71 2.41 15.83
N GLY A 457 7.61 1.77 15.43
CA GLY A 457 7.35 0.35 15.71
C GLY A 457 7.02 0.07 17.18
N ARG A 458 7.38 -1.13 17.64
CA ARG A 458 7.18 -1.52 19.04
C ARG A 458 8.24 -0.89 19.95
N THR A 459 7.84 -0.52 21.16
CA THR A 459 8.73 0.00 22.21
C THR A 459 9.22 -1.16 23.07
N TYR A 460 10.53 -1.27 23.28
CA TYR A 460 11.05 -2.20 24.29
C TYR A 460 10.88 -1.56 25.66
N THR A 461 10.28 -2.29 26.59
CA THR A 461 10.14 -1.82 27.97
C THR A 461 10.78 -2.80 28.93
N ARG A 462 11.45 -2.26 29.96
CA ARG A 462 12.07 -3.07 31.01
C ARG A 462 11.04 -3.94 31.73
N ASP A 463 9.88 -3.36 32.02
CA ASP A 463 8.79 -4.01 32.77
C ASP A 463 8.22 -5.22 32.02
N ALA A 464 8.05 -5.13 30.70
CA ALA A 464 7.59 -6.26 29.90
C ALA A 464 8.70 -7.24 29.52
N GLY A 465 9.98 -6.82 29.60
CA GLY A 465 11.13 -7.58 29.09
C GLY A 465 11.08 -7.84 27.58
N ALA A 466 10.20 -7.16 26.85
CA ALA A 466 9.87 -7.42 25.45
C ALA A 466 9.44 -6.15 24.70
N TYR A 467 9.38 -6.28 23.37
CA TYR A 467 8.82 -5.26 22.49
C TYR A 467 7.30 -5.30 22.49
N VAL A 468 6.66 -4.19 22.86
CA VAL A 468 5.21 -4.06 22.92
C VAL A 468 4.72 -2.85 22.13
N TRP A 469 3.51 -2.92 21.59
CA TRP A 469 2.87 -1.74 21.01
C TRP A 469 2.35 -0.82 22.12
N ARG A 470 2.64 0.46 22.00
CA ARG A 470 2.17 1.53 22.90
C ARG A 470 1.69 2.71 22.04
N LYS A 471 0.94 3.61 22.66
CA LYS A 471 0.52 4.89 22.06
C LYS A 471 1.50 5.99 22.48
N ASP A 472 2.79 5.75 22.24
CA ASP A 472 3.92 6.58 22.70
C ASP A 472 4.73 7.18 21.55
N HIS A 473 4.28 7.05 20.30
CA HIS A 473 5.01 7.54 19.13
C HIS A 473 5.02 9.06 19.03
N GLY A 474 6.20 9.65 19.12
CA GLY A 474 6.45 11.06 18.79
C GLY A 474 6.78 11.26 17.32
N ARG A 475 6.96 12.53 16.93
CA ARG A 475 7.42 12.94 15.59
C ARG A 475 8.51 14.01 15.69
N ILE A 476 9.39 14.04 14.71
CA ILE A 476 10.40 15.10 14.55
C ILE A 476 9.99 15.97 13.38
N VAL A 477 9.99 17.29 13.55
CA VAL A 477 9.59 18.23 12.50
C VAL A 477 10.68 19.26 12.27
N THR A 478 10.95 19.59 11.00
CA THR A 478 11.85 20.70 10.65
C THR A 478 11.11 22.02 10.84
N GLU A 479 11.62 22.88 11.72
CA GLU A 479 11.09 24.23 11.97
C GLU A 479 11.65 25.24 10.97
N SER A 480 12.94 25.12 10.67
CA SER A 480 13.63 25.94 9.68
C SER A 480 14.77 25.16 9.04
N ALA A 481 15.07 25.48 7.79
CA ALA A 481 16.19 24.92 7.06
C ALA A 481 16.83 25.96 6.14
N GLU A 482 18.15 26.01 6.16
CA GLU A 482 18.99 26.76 5.23
C GLU A 482 19.76 25.78 4.36
N HIS A 483 19.81 26.01 3.05
CA HIS A 483 20.47 25.12 2.10
C HIS A 483 21.35 25.91 1.14
N SER A 484 22.60 25.47 1.00
CA SER A 484 23.56 25.95 0.02
C SER A 484 24.38 24.79 -0.54
N GLU A 485 25.24 25.06 -1.52
CA GLU A 485 26.10 24.02 -2.09
C GLU A 485 27.03 23.43 -1.01
N GLY A 486 27.03 22.10 -0.89
CA GLY A 486 27.84 21.36 0.09
C GLY A 486 27.40 21.50 1.55
N HIS A 487 26.28 22.19 1.83
CA HIS A 487 25.90 22.55 3.21
C HIS A 487 24.39 22.68 3.41
N ARG A 488 23.87 22.14 4.53
CA ARG A 488 22.48 22.33 4.95
C ARG A 488 22.40 22.41 6.48
N ARG A 489 21.79 23.47 7.01
CA ARG A 489 21.55 23.64 8.46
C ARG A 489 20.06 23.60 8.75
N GLU A 490 19.67 22.91 9.82
CA GLU A 490 18.28 22.70 10.19
C GLU A 490 18.07 22.91 11.70
N GLN A 491 16.92 23.47 12.05
CA GLN A 491 16.37 23.46 13.41
C GLN A 491 15.15 22.55 13.41
N LEU A 492 15.10 21.60 14.35
CA LEU A 492 14.03 20.63 14.45
C LEU A 492 13.47 20.56 15.87
N SER A 493 12.18 20.23 15.95
CA SER A 493 11.47 19.97 17.21
C SER A 493 11.05 18.52 17.29
N TRP A 494 11.35 17.88 18.41
CA TRP A 494 10.91 16.54 18.75
C TRP A 494 9.65 16.64 19.58
N ILE A 495 8.52 16.27 19.00
CA ILE A 495 7.18 16.50 19.55
C ILE A 495 6.58 15.18 20.02
N GLY A 496 6.15 15.14 21.27
CA GLY A 496 5.46 13.99 21.86
C GLY A 496 4.09 13.73 21.23
N PRO A 497 3.48 12.56 21.51
CA PRO A 497 2.14 12.22 21.01
C PRO A 497 1.04 13.17 21.48
N ASP A 498 1.25 13.91 22.57
CA ASP A 498 0.35 14.94 23.11
C ASP A 498 0.49 16.30 22.41
N GLY A 499 1.45 16.44 21.49
CA GLY A 499 1.75 17.68 20.78
C GLY A 499 2.76 18.58 21.49
N THR A 500 3.32 18.18 22.63
CA THR A 500 4.28 18.99 23.40
C THR A 500 5.72 18.75 22.90
N PRO A 501 6.53 19.79 22.62
CA PRO A 501 7.95 19.63 22.34
C PRO A 501 8.74 19.12 23.55
N VAL A 502 9.63 18.15 23.34
CA VAL A 502 10.45 17.51 24.39
C VAL A 502 11.94 17.76 24.18
N LEU A 503 12.42 17.69 22.93
CA LEU A 503 13.77 18.08 22.54
C LEU A 503 13.76 19.11 21.42
N ARG A 504 14.81 19.92 21.39
CA ARG A 504 15.21 20.72 20.23
C ARG A 504 16.47 20.13 19.64
N GLU A 505 16.48 19.98 18.33
CA GLU A 505 17.65 19.53 17.58
C GLU A 505 18.14 20.66 16.69
N GLN A 506 19.44 20.94 16.74
CA GLN A 506 20.11 21.69 15.68
C GLN A 506 21.04 20.74 14.97
N ARG A 507 20.95 20.65 13.65
CA ARG A 507 21.83 19.80 12.86
C ARG A 507 22.36 20.49 11.61
N GLU A 508 23.53 20.06 11.19
CA GLU A 508 24.24 20.55 10.03
C GLU A 508 24.77 19.37 9.21
N TRP A 509 24.32 19.29 7.95
CA TRP A 509 24.86 18.40 6.95
C TRP A 509 25.93 19.13 6.14
N ARG A 510 27.09 18.50 5.96
CA ARG A 510 28.17 18.95 5.08
C ARG A 510 28.53 17.83 4.13
N TRP A 511 28.67 18.12 2.84
CA TRP A 511 29.08 17.11 1.86
C TRP A 511 30.02 17.68 0.81
N SER A 512 30.95 16.86 0.32
CA SER A 512 31.94 17.26 -0.67
C SER A 512 32.54 16.06 -1.38
N ALA A 513 33.07 16.27 -2.59
CA ALA A 513 33.92 15.29 -3.26
C ALA A 513 35.21 15.07 -2.45
N VAL A 514 35.67 13.83 -2.39
CA VAL A 514 37.02 13.48 -1.88
C VAL A 514 37.92 13.05 -3.04
N GLY A 515 37.34 12.39 -4.04
CA GLY A 515 38.00 11.99 -5.27
C GLY A 515 36.98 11.56 -6.32
N HIS A 516 37.44 10.90 -7.39
CA HIS A 516 36.57 10.51 -8.52
C HIS A 516 35.55 9.41 -8.20
N SER A 517 35.78 8.62 -7.16
CA SER A 517 34.92 7.48 -6.76
C SER A 517 34.40 7.60 -5.34
N THR A 518 34.75 8.68 -4.62
CA THR A 518 34.45 8.82 -3.19
C THR A 518 34.01 10.23 -2.88
N TRP A 519 32.95 10.34 -2.09
CA TRP A 519 32.49 11.59 -1.49
C TRP A 519 32.26 11.41 0.02
N LYS A 520 32.25 12.53 0.74
CA LYS A 520 32.12 12.58 2.19
C LYS A 520 30.81 13.24 2.57
N LEU A 521 30.13 12.67 3.57
CA LEU A 521 28.95 13.22 4.23
C LEU A 521 29.23 13.34 5.72
N THR A 522 29.09 14.54 6.28
CA THR A 522 29.20 14.79 7.72
C THR A 522 27.87 15.31 8.25
N LEU A 523 27.37 14.68 9.31
CA LEU A 523 26.27 15.16 10.13
C LEU A 523 26.83 15.65 11.46
N ASP A 524 26.60 16.92 11.78
CA ASP A 524 26.79 17.46 13.12
C ASP A 524 25.41 17.70 13.73
N PHE A 525 25.11 17.18 14.93
CA PHE A 525 23.82 17.41 15.57
C PHE A 525 23.94 17.60 17.07
N THR A 526 23.05 18.44 17.61
CA THR A 526 22.90 18.71 19.03
C THR A 526 21.47 18.43 19.47
N LEU A 527 21.29 17.84 20.65
CA LEU A 527 20.00 17.62 21.28
C LEU A 527 19.94 18.36 22.61
N ASP A 528 19.03 19.32 22.74
CA ASP A 528 18.81 20.13 23.95
C ASP A 528 17.39 19.94 24.47
N SER A 529 17.20 20.18 25.77
CA SER A 529 15.89 20.14 26.40
C SER A 529 14.98 21.24 25.86
N ALA A 530 13.79 20.88 25.37
CA ALA A 530 12.76 21.85 25.02
C ALA A 530 11.95 22.32 26.25
N THR A 531 12.05 21.61 27.37
CA THR A 531 11.18 21.78 28.55
C THR A 531 11.86 22.53 29.70
N GLY A 532 13.16 22.84 29.57
CA GLY A 532 13.96 23.45 30.64
C GLY A 532 14.27 22.50 31.81
N ARG A 533 14.00 21.20 31.64
CA ARG A 533 14.34 20.12 32.59
C ARG A 533 15.25 19.08 31.92
N PRO A 534 16.05 18.31 32.67
CA PRO A 534 16.84 17.23 32.08
C PRO A 534 15.94 16.22 31.36
N VAL A 535 16.35 15.80 30.16
CA VAL A 535 15.64 14.81 29.33
C VAL A 535 16.51 13.57 29.19
N LEU A 536 15.96 12.39 29.47
CA LEU A 536 16.66 11.11 29.30
C LEU A 536 16.56 10.63 27.87
N LEU A 537 17.71 10.33 27.28
CA LEU A 537 17.89 9.74 25.95
C LEU A 537 18.30 8.29 26.12
N GLY A 538 17.40 7.37 25.78
CA GLY A 538 17.55 5.94 25.97
C GLY A 538 17.42 5.12 24.70
N SER A 539 17.66 3.83 24.88
CA SER A 539 17.54 2.77 23.89
C SER A 539 16.95 1.52 24.57
N PRO A 540 16.58 0.47 23.82
CA PRO A 540 16.30 -0.83 24.43
C PRO A 540 17.44 -1.31 25.33
N GLY A 541 18.69 -1.05 24.93
CA GLY A 541 19.89 -1.40 25.68
C GLY A 541 19.94 -0.77 27.06
N SER A 542 19.76 0.54 27.14
CA SER A 542 19.66 1.24 28.43
C SER A 542 18.41 0.85 29.23
N ASN A 543 17.39 0.32 28.56
CA ASN A 543 16.18 -0.23 29.17
C ASN A 543 16.30 -1.71 29.55
N GLY A 544 17.49 -2.31 29.46
CA GLY A 544 17.78 -3.66 29.94
C GLY A 544 17.71 -4.76 28.89
N ARG A 545 17.62 -4.43 27.60
CA ARG A 545 17.78 -5.40 26.50
C ARG A 545 19.25 -5.53 26.10
N PRO A 546 19.95 -6.63 26.42
CA PRO A 546 21.34 -6.80 26.01
C PRO A 546 21.51 -6.65 24.49
N GLN A 547 22.58 -6.00 24.04
CA GLN A 547 22.88 -5.79 22.61
C GLN A 547 21.80 -4.98 21.85
N GLY A 548 20.99 -4.22 22.59
CA GLY A 548 19.87 -3.43 22.10
C GLY A 548 20.18 -1.94 21.96
N GLY A 549 21.45 -1.54 21.90
CA GLY A 549 21.89 -0.14 21.96
C GLY A 549 21.65 0.69 20.69
N TYR A 550 20.64 0.43 19.87
CA TYR A 550 20.38 1.33 18.73
C TYR A 550 19.74 2.64 19.18
N GLY A 551 20.14 3.75 18.56
CA GLY A 551 19.65 5.08 18.88
C GLY A 551 20.73 6.14 18.69
N GLY A 552 20.33 7.36 18.36
CA GLY A 552 21.24 8.40 17.88
C GLY A 552 21.33 8.36 16.36
N PHE A 553 22.53 8.48 15.79
CA PHE A 553 22.74 8.34 14.36
C PHE A 553 22.50 6.89 13.92
N PHE A 554 21.71 6.71 12.86
CA PHE A 554 21.48 5.41 12.26
C PHE A 554 21.42 5.50 10.74
N TRP A 555 21.94 4.46 10.10
CA TRP A 555 21.96 4.24 8.67
C TRP A 555 21.33 2.89 8.37
N ARG A 556 20.15 2.91 7.76
CA ARG A 556 19.49 1.72 7.22
C ARG A 556 20.07 1.42 5.84
N LEU A 557 20.79 0.31 5.69
CA LEU A 557 21.30 -0.15 4.40
C LEU A 557 20.25 -1.02 3.67
N PRO A 558 20.25 -1.07 2.32
CA PRO A 558 19.53 -2.10 1.58
C PRO A 558 20.19 -3.47 1.82
N LYS A 559 19.62 -4.52 1.23
CA LYS A 559 20.28 -5.83 1.23
C LYS A 559 21.65 -5.73 0.57
N VAL A 560 22.66 -6.27 1.25
CA VAL A 560 24.05 -6.26 0.79
C VAL A 560 24.53 -7.71 0.63
N GLY A 561 24.81 -8.13 -0.60
CA GLY A 561 25.46 -9.39 -0.90
C GLY A 561 26.95 -9.37 -0.57
N ASP A 562 27.49 -10.50 -0.14
CA ASP A 562 28.92 -10.69 0.20
C ASP A 562 29.48 -9.63 1.17
N ALA A 563 28.63 -9.19 2.11
CA ALA A 563 28.98 -8.11 3.02
C ALA A 563 30.18 -8.47 3.91
N THR A 564 31.15 -7.57 3.95
CA THR A 564 32.24 -7.58 4.93
C THR A 564 32.09 -6.35 5.83
N ILE A 565 32.15 -6.59 7.14
CA ILE A 565 32.04 -5.55 8.17
C ILE A 565 33.25 -5.65 9.08
N TRP A 566 33.96 -4.54 9.29
CA TRP A 566 35.18 -4.56 10.08
C TRP A 566 35.54 -3.18 10.64
N THR A 567 36.44 -3.21 11.61
CA THR A 567 37.15 -2.09 12.22
C THR A 567 38.65 -2.39 12.10
N PRO A 568 39.57 -1.53 12.59
CA PRO A 568 40.99 -1.88 12.64
C PRO A 568 41.26 -3.22 13.36
N ASP A 569 40.53 -3.49 14.44
CA ASP A 569 40.85 -4.55 15.39
C ASP A 569 39.91 -5.78 15.31
N ALA A 570 38.75 -5.64 14.67
CA ALA A 570 37.71 -6.68 14.65
C ALA A 570 37.02 -6.80 13.28
N ARG A 571 36.57 -8.02 12.94
CA ARG A 571 35.89 -8.33 11.68
C ARG A 571 34.71 -9.28 11.88
N GLY A 572 33.61 -9.00 11.19
CA GLY A 572 32.33 -9.71 11.30
C GLY A 572 31.36 -9.00 12.25
N GLU A 573 30.05 -9.19 12.03
CA GLU A 573 28.99 -8.56 12.83
C GLU A 573 29.20 -8.76 14.34
N ASP A 574 29.31 -10.01 14.79
CA ASP A 574 29.40 -10.33 16.22
C ASP A 574 30.63 -9.73 16.91
N ALA A 575 31.75 -9.60 16.18
CA ALA A 575 33.00 -9.08 16.73
C ALA A 575 33.04 -7.54 16.73
N VAL A 576 32.26 -6.89 15.87
CA VAL A 576 32.21 -5.42 15.72
C VAL A 576 31.05 -4.82 16.52
N HIS A 577 29.94 -5.53 16.69
CA HIS A 577 28.77 -5.04 17.40
C HIS A 577 29.10 -4.70 18.86
N GLY A 578 28.93 -3.45 19.25
CA GLY A 578 29.21 -2.94 20.60
C GLY A 578 30.65 -2.56 20.87
N THR A 579 31.54 -2.61 19.87
CA THR A 579 32.91 -2.14 20.04
C THR A 579 33.01 -0.62 19.90
N VAL A 580 34.02 -0.06 20.56
CA VAL A 580 34.45 1.33 20.35
C VAL A 580 35.70 1.26 19.49
N ALA A 581 35.62 1.78 18.27
CA ALA A 581 36.72 1.79 17.29
C ALA A 581 36.70 3.11 16.50
N PRO A 582 37.85 3.63 16.04
CA PRO A 582 37.93 4.94 15.38
C PRO A 582 37.13 5.01 14.08
N TRP A 583 36.97 3.88 13.39
CA TRP A 583 36.09 3.76 12.23
C TRP A 583 35.52 2.35 12.10
N LEU A 584 34.42 2.26 11.36
CA LEU A 584 33.79 1.04 10.92
C LEU A 584 33.62 1.07 9.40
N ALA A 585 34.01 0.00 8.72
CA ALA A 585 33.80 -0.18 7.30
C ALA A 585 32.75 -1.25 7.03
N TRP A 586 31.90 -0.98 6.04
CA TRP A 586 30.94 -1.91 5.49
C TRP A 586 31.10 -1.93 3.98
N SER A 587 31.48 -3.09 3.42
CA SER A 587 31.66 -3.24 1.99
C SER A 587 30.89 -4.45 1.48
N GLY A 588 30.35 -4.36 0.27
CA GLY A 588 29.64 -5.48 -0.34
C GLY A 588 28.97 -5.06 -1.63
N THR A 589 28.16 -5.96 -2.18
CA THR A 589 27.35 -5.73 -3.38
C THR A 589 25.97 -5.27 -2.95
N PHE A 590 25.67 -3.99 -3.08
CA PHE A 590 24.40 -3.42 -2.68
C PHE A 590 23.36 -3.74 -3.74
N ASP A 591 22.35 -4.53 -3.38
CA ASP A 591 21.19 -4.72 -4.24
C ASP A 591 20.65 -3.33 -4.56
N ALA A 592 20.23 -3.07 -5.81
CA ALA A 592 19.71 -1.76 -6.21
C ALA A 592 18.44 -1.35 -5.44
N GLY A 593 17.99 -2.13 -4.45
CA GLY A 593 16.67 -2.01 -3.83
C GLY A 593 15.61 -1.94 -4.91
N THR A 594 14.50 -1.31 -4.58
CA THR A 594 13.46 -0.92 -5.53
C THR A 594 13.87 0.26 -6.42
N ALA A 595 15.12 0.74 -6.28
CA ALA A 595 15.65 1.94 -6.91
C ALA A 595 16.77 1.60 -7.92
N THR A 596 16.40 1.12 -9.12
CA THR A 596 17.41 0.67 -10.11
C THR A 596 18.38 1.78 -10.51
N ALA A 597 19.63 1.40 -10.77
CA ALA A 597 20.56 2.17 -11.59
C ALA A 597 20.87 1.37 -12.87
N THR A 598 21.07 2.11 -13.98
CA THR A 598 21.31 1.68 -15.36
C THR A 598 22.20 0.43 -15.49
N PRO A 599 21.82 -0.63 -16.22
CA PRO A 599 22.69 -1.79 -16.39
C PRO A 599 23.85 -1.45 -17.35
N VAL A 600 25.07 -1.35 -16.82
CA VAL A 600 26.24 -1.71 -17.64
C VAL A 600 26.34 -3.22 -17.57
N THR A 601 25.98 -3.87 -18.68
CA THR A 601 25.93 -5.34 -18.90
C THR A 601 24.75 -6.10 -18.29
N GLY A 602 23.58 -6.00 -18.94
CA GLY A 602 22.78 -7.16 -19.36
C GLY A 602 22.06 -8.05 -18.33
N VAL A 603 22.19 -7.84 -17.01
CA VAL A 603 21.45 -8.62 -16.01
C VAL A 603 20.79 -7.69 -14.98
N PRO A 604 19.47 -7.44 -15.08
CA PRO A 604 18.71 -6.77 -14.03
C PRO A 604 18.84 -7.53 -12.70
N GLY A 605 19.14 -6.82 -11.61
CA GLY A 605 19.19 -7.41 -10.26
C GLY A 605 20.56 -7.85 -9.75
N LEU A 606 21.66 -7.67 -10.50
CA LEU A 606 23.00 -7.71 -9.91
C LEU A 606 23.26 -6.38 -9.21
N GLY A 607 23.35 -6.40 -7.88
CA GLY A 607 23.74 -5.23 -7.11
C GLY A 607 25.10 -4.66 -7.54
N ARG A 608 25.44 -3.48 -7.03
CA ARG A 608 26.71 -2.81 -7.36
C ARG A 608 27.63 -2.75 -6.15
N PRO A 609 28.95 -2.97 -6.31
CA PRO A 609 29.88 -2.93 -5.20
C PRO A 609 30.00 -1.50 -4.68
N ALA A 610 29.98 -1.35 -3.35
CA ALA A 610 30.28 -0.11 -2.67
C ALA A 610 30.95 -0.38 -1.31
N THR A 611 31.65 0.63 -0.80
CA THR A 611 32.16 0.66 0.57
C THR A 611 31.69 1.93 1.27
N LEU A 612 31.13 1.75 2.46
CA LEU A 612 30.83 2.83 3.41
C LEU A 612 31.84 2.77 4.54
N VAL A 613 32.45 3.89 4.89
CA VAL A 613 33.33 4.02 6.06
C VAL A 613 32.75 5.06 7.00
N PHE A 614 32.35 4.63 8.19
CA PHE A 614 31.79 5.45 9.24
C PHE A 614 32.90 5.82 10.23
N LEU A 615 33.11 7.10 10.47
CA LEU A 615 34.09 7.60 11.42
C LEU A 615 33.43 7.85 12.77
N ALA A 616 34.11 7.48 13.85
CA ALA A 616 33.63 7.66 15.20
C ALA A 616 33.47 9.14 15.55
N SER A 617 32.56 9.43 16.48
CA SER A 617 32.37 10.80 16.97
C SER A 617 33.58 11.24 17.80
N PRO A 618 34.19 12.41 17.50
CA PRO A 618 35.29 12.92 18.31
C PRO A 618 34.83 13.39 19.70
N GLN A 619 33.52 13.59 19.90
CA GLN A 619 32.96 14.07 21.17
C GLN A 619 32.81 12.98 22.23
N ALA A 620 32.62 11.71 21.83
CA ALA A 620 32.44 10.61 22.76
C ALA A 620 32.78 9.24 22.14
N PRO A 621 33.28 8.28 22.96
CA PRO A 621 33.57 6.91 22.53
C PRO A 621 32.29 6.06 22.43
N ASP A 622 31.33 6.49 21.63
CA ASP A 622 30.06 5.78 21.44
C ASP A 622 30.29 4.42 20.74
N PRO A 623 29.69 3.32 21.23
CA PRO A 623 29.84 2.01 20.58
C PRO A 623 29.16 1.92 19.20
N TRP A 624 29.73 1.12 18.31
CA TRP A 624 29.11 0.79 17.02
C TRP A 624 27.94 -0.19 17.18
N PHE A 625 26.74 0.24 16.78
CA PHE A 625 25.61 -0.67 16.60
C PHE A 625 25.61 -1.23 15.18
N VAL A 626 25.88 -2.52 15.03
CA VAL A 626 25.89 -3.21 13.72
C VAL A 626 24.85 -4.31 13.68
N ARG A 627 24.07 -4.38 12.62
CA ARG A 627 23.24 -5.54 12.30
C ARG A 627 23.40 -5.87 10.84
N HIS A 628 23.66 -7.14 10.52
CA HIS A 628 23.67 -7.66 9.16
C HIS A 628 22.70 -8.82 9.03
N SER A 629 22.78 -9.77 9.96
CA SER A 629 21.80 -10.82 10.15
C SER A 629 20.45 -10.24 10.56
N GLY A 630 19.38 -10.72 9.92
CA GLY A 630 18.03 -10.18 10.06
C GLY A 630 17.82 -8.92 9.23
N TYR A 631 18.60 -7.87 9.46
CA TYR A 631 18.47 -6.61 8.75
C TYR A 631 19.79 -5.81 8.67
N PRO A 632 20.16 -5.21 7.53
CA PRO A 632 21.36 -4.37 7.41
C PRO A 632 21.21 -2.97 8.04
N GLY A 633 22.03 -2.65 9.03
CA GLY A 633 22.00 -1.35 9.70
C GLY A 633 23.28 -1.05 10.46
N VAL A 634 23.70 0.22 10.43
CA VAL A 634 24.83 0.75 11.20
C VAL A 634 24.36 1.96 12.00
N GLY A 635 24.71 2.03 13.27
CA GLY A 635 24.46 3.21 14.10
C GLY A 635 25.65 3.52 15.00
N LEU A 636 25.70 4.76 15.46
CA LEU A 636 26.61 5.19 16.51
C LEU A 636 25.78 5.36 17.79
N SER A 637 25.96 4.43 18.72
CA SER A 637 25.05 4.27 19.86
C SER A 637 25.21 5.38 20.88
N LEU A 638 24.20 6.25 20.94
CA LEU A 638 24.16 7.31 21.94
C LEU A 638 23.93 6.76 23.36
N ALA A 639 23.17 5.67 23.49
CA ALA A 639 22.82 5.04 24.77
C ALA A 639 22.92 3.52 24.66
N TRP A 640 24.12 2.95 24.82
CA TRP A 640 24.32 1.51 24.65
C TRP A 640 23.67 0.68 25.75
N ASP A 641 24.04 0.96 27.00
CA ASP A 641 23.65 0.26 28.22
C ASP A 641 23.22 1.22 29.35
N THR A 642 23.52 2.51 29.21
CA THR A 642 23.11 3.57 30.14
C THR A 642 22.49 4.73 29.35
N PRO A 643 21.39 5.35 29.82
CA PRO A 643 20.82 6.51 29.13
C PRO A 643 21.76 7.72 29.23
N VAL A 644 21.73 8.57 28.22
CA VAL A 644 22.41 9.88 28.23
C VAL A 644 21.41 10.95 28.63
N THR A 645 21.82 11.94 29.40
CA THR A 645 20.95 13.04 29.81
C THR A 645 21.27 14.30 29.01
N ALA A 646 20.27 14.86 28.34
CA ALA A 646 20.33 16.21 27.77
C ALA A 646 19.95 17.22 28.87
N GLU A 647 20.98 17.83 29.47
CA GLU A 647 20.83 18.83 30.52
C GLU A 647 20.50 20.21 29.92
N PRO A 648 19.58 21.01 30.51
CA PRO A 648 19.26 22.34 29.99
C PRO A 648 20.51 23.21 29.80
N GLY A 649 20.74 23.67 28.57
CA GLY A 649 21.90 24.51 28.22
C GLY A 649 23.23 23.75 28.11
N LYS A 650 23.21 22.42 28.18
CA LYS A 650 24.34 21.53 27.90
C LYS A 650 23.89 20.44 26.93
N PRO A 651 23.70 20.78 25.65
CA PRO A 651 23.18 19.84 24.67
C PRO A 651 24.10 18.65 24.48
N VAL A 652 23.50 17.50 24.17
CA VAL A 652 24.26 16.32 23.73
C VAL A 652 24.69 16.56 22.28
N HIS A 653 26.00 16.61 22.03
CA HIS A 653 26.58 16.89 20.72
C HIS A 653 27.28 15.66 20.14
N ARG A 654 27.03 15.37 18.86
CA ARG A 654 27.74 14.36 18.09
C ARG A 654 28.00 14.83 16.66
N THR A 655 29.18 14.51 16.17
CA THR A 655 29.53 14.58 14.76
C THR A 655 29.75 13.17 14.22
N VAL A 656 29.16 12.85 13.07
CA VAL A 656 29.38 11.58 12.37
C VAL A 656 29.76 11.88 10.93
N THR A 657 30.84 11.28 10.45
CA THR A 657 31.31 11.39 9.07
C THR A 657 31.25 10.03 8.40
N VAL A 658 30.73 9.99 7.18
CA VAL A 658 30.65 8.80 6.34
C VAL A 658 31.36 9.08 5.03
N LEU A 659 32.26 8.17 4.63
CA LEU A 659 32.87 8.14 3.31
C LEU A 659 32.10 7.12 2.46
N ILE A 660 31.58 7.55 1.33
CA ILE A 660 30.74 6.75 0.43
C ILE A 660 31.52 6.54 -0.86
N THR A 661 31.90 5.29 -1.14
CA THR A 661 32.82 4.93 -2.21
C THR A 661 32.23 3.92 -3.18
N ASP A 662 32.44 4.14 -4.47
CA ASP A 662 32.21 3.14 -5.52
C ASP A 662 33.22 1.98 -5.42
N GLY A 663 32.74 0.74 -5.49
CA GLY A 663 33.61 -0.43 -5.46
C GLY A 663 34.00 -0.89 -4.05
N PHE A 664 35.07 -1.68 -3.97
CA PHE A 664 35.59 -2.22 -2.71
C PHE A 664 36.84 -1.45 -2.28
N LEU A 665 36.96 -1.13 -0.99
CA LEU A 665 38.19 -0.62 -0.38
C LEU A 665 38.85 -1.66 0.52
N ALA A 666 40.19 -1.73 0.48
CA ALA A 666 40.96 -2.45 1.48
C ALA A 666 41.23 -1.58 2.70
N THR A 667 41.57 -2.19 3.85
CA THR A 667 41.90 -1.47 5.10
C THR A 667 42.96 -0.38 4.89
N GLN A 668 44.03 -0.68 4.13
CA GLN A 668 45.10 0.28 3.88
C GLN A 668 44.61 1.51 3.09
N ASP A 669 43.70 1.31 2.13
CA ASP A 669 43.11 2.41 1.35
C ASP A 669 42.23 3.30 2.26
N ILE A 670 41.50 2.68 3.18
CA ILE A 670 40.65 3.37 4.16
C ILE A 670 41.52 4.23 5.10
N GLU A 671 42.57 3.65 5.69
CA GLU A 671 43.48 4.37 6.59
C GLU A 671 44.17 5.53 5.88
N GLN A 672 44.60 5.33 4.63
CA GLN A 672 45.18 6.38 3.82
C GLN A 672 44.18 7.50 3.51
N LEU A 673 42.93 7.14 3.19
CA LEU A 673 41.85 8.10 2.91
C LEU A 673 41.53 8.96 4.13
N ILE A 674 41.39 8.34 5.30
CA ILE A 674 41.13 9.03 6.58
C ILE A 674 42.28 9.99 6.90
N THR A 675 43.53 9.52 6.80
CA THR A 675 44.73 10.33 7.04
C THR A 675 44.80 11.55 6.10
N THR A 676 44.48 11.36 4.81
CA THR A 676 44.51 12.43 3.80
C THR A 676 43.46 13.52 4.08
N LEU A 677 42.32 13.14 4.68
CA LEU A 677 41.25 14.05 5.05
C LEU A 677 41.51 14.82 6.36
N GLY A 678 42.59 14.50 7.08
CA GLY A 678 42.90 15.09 8.38
C GLY A 678 41.90 14.67 9.47
N GLU A 679 41.17 13.58 9.25
CA GLU A 679 40.27 12.98 10.23
C GLU A 679 41.08 12.05 11.15
N PRO A 680 40.68 11.85 12.42
CA PRO A 680 41.37 10.93 13.32
C PRO A 680 41.28 9.49 12.78
N ALA A 681 42.45 8.83 12.67
CA ALA A 681 42.60 7.47 12.17
C ALA A 681 42.32 6.39 13.22
#